data_AF-A0A094F2G3-F1
#
_entry.id   AF-A0A094F2G3-F1
#
_cell.length_a   1.000
_cell.length_b   1.000
_cell.length_c   1.000
_cell.angle_alpha   90.00
_cell.angle_beta   90.00
_cell.angle_gamma   90.00
#
_symmetry.space_group_name_H-M   'P 1'
#
loop_
_entity.id
_entity.type
_entity.pdbx_description
1 polymer ?
#
loop_
_entity_poly.entity_id
_entity_poly.type
_entity_poly.pdbx_seq_one_letter_code
_entity_poly.pdbx_strand_id
1 'polypeptide(L)'
;MSKDETTLGVHKPLKVLVAGGGIGGLSAAIFLRRAGHQVEIFESSRFASETGAAIHIPSNVNGLLRKMGMIPEDHGANQTEWVSEYRPNGELVFQKDVRPLSFVFPYPWQLIHRVDLHNALKNLAVSPEGKGRPAVLNLRSKVVSVDIDTPSLTLEDGSTHTGDLLIGADGVHSKLRSSIAKDCTLPTPSGSSAFRFLIPADVIRADPKTAHFLERKGELRLLYGTDRRIVIYPCRNNTLMNFVALHPDEETEAEGDDWDQAASKDTMLSCFSSYPEDVRTLLAKASAETIKLWKLLDHEELGKDNWVRGKACLLGDAAHAFLPHQGQGGAQAIEDSAALGALFPLGTQPSDVPGRLQLYVQARYDRATLVQDFTRQAAFKTSRGKHGGKIMDPMHFTEINFRHDAYDHAHGILLRELIKNAAYQRVPLSFGPSPGPRQDHFGRAQNPGELSYRTSYLTFKTHKSYINTLLPSDELSIDTDGSWATATLSVTRLANLTWLGGRGYSFFALYIHNVTGNEKTLADALTNGDVATGSEKKGDFVPVMFENKADPIITGREELGFSKVFATLEDTSSASSYTLSAGWEGTEFCRLTLEDLVEVQPTEVTTHAPTLHWKVTTSSKESGHNNHGTIAVQPRFPTSDGQKEWKAGSAKVKFTELEGQQLVQAFPTLSHIIGGLRNIKIVEVLKSGVLASKDM
;
A
#
# COMPACT_ATOMS: atom_id res chain seq x y z
N MET A 1 -34.19 -4.46 -12.76
CA MET A 1 -33.93 -3.83 -11.44
C MET A 1 -33.56 -4.94 -10.48
N SER A 2 -32.28 -5.33 -10.47
CA SER A 2 -31.75 -6.29 -9.51
C SER A 2 -31.51 -5.57 -8.20
N LYS A 3 -31.95 -6.19 -7.10
CA LYS A 3 -31.70 -5.76 -5.73
C LYS A 3 -30.21 -5.56 -5.53
N ASP A 4 -29.80 -4.32 -5.25
CA ASP A 4 -28.48 -4.00 -4.74
C ASP A 4 -28.26 -4.76 -3.43
N GLU A 5 -27.28 -5.66 -3.45
CA GLU A 5 -26.73 -6.26 -2.24
C GLU A 5 -26.06 -5.16 -1.43
N THR A 6 -26.74 -4.69 -0.39
CA THR A 6 -26.16 -3.94 0.73
C THR A 6 -25.23 -4.85 1.52
N THR A 7 -24.05 -5.13 0.97
CA THR A 7 -22.98 -5.88 1.64
C THR A 7 -21.77 -4.96 1.86
N LEU A 8 -21.46 -4.69 3.13
CA LEU A 8 -20.15 -4.32 3.67
C LEU A 8 -19.16 -3.66 2.68
N GLY A 9 -19.29 -2.35 2.46
CA GLY A 9 -18.24 -1.46 1.91
C GLY A 9 -17.20 -2.10 0.98
N VAL A 10 -17.62 -2.83 -0.07
CA VAL A 10 -16.69 -3.55 -0.93
C VAL A 10 -15.93 -2.54 -1.77
N HIS A 11 -14.66 -2.34 -1.43
CA HIS A 11 -13.73 -1.53 -2.22
C HIS A 11 -13.75 -1.98 -3.69
N LYS A 12 -14.08 -1.06 -4.60
CA LYS A 12 -14.14 -1.37 -6.03
C LYS A 12 -12.72 -1.54 -6.60
N PRO A 13 -12.47 -2.61 -7.37
CA PRO A 13 -11.19 -2.77 -8.04
C PRO A 13 -11.04 -1.73 -9.16
N LEU A 14 -9.85 -1.13 -9.30
CA LEU A 14 -9.50 -0.34 -10.48
C LEU A 14 -9.45 -1.24 -11.71
N LYS A 15 -9.81 -0.67 -12.86
CA LYS A 15 -9.56 -1.26 -14.18
C LYS A 15 -8.23 -0.73 -14.72
N VAL A 16 -7.22 -1.58 -14.77
CA VAL A 16 -5.87 -1.23 -15.22
C VAL A 16 -5.65 -1.72 -16.64
N LEU A 17 -5.22 -0.84 -17.55
CA LEU A 17 -4.82 -1.20 -18.91
C LEU A 17 -3.30 -1.14 -19.04
N VAL A 18 -2.70 -2.23 -19.48
CA VAL A 18 -1.25 -2.37 -19.67
C VAL A 18 -0.95 -2.51 -21.16
N ALA A 19 -0.24 -1.55 -21.74
CA ALA A 19 0.26 -1.65 -23.11
C ALA A 19 1.64 -2.33 -23.10
N GLY A 20 1.73 -3.55 -23.62
CA GLY A 20 2.95 -4.36 -23.68
C GLY A 20 2.90 -5.59 -22.77
N GLY A 21 3.06 -6.77 -23.36
CA GLY A 21 3.10 -8.07 -22.69
C GLY A 21 4.52 -8.56 -22.39
N GLY A 22 5.48 -7.65 -22.17
CA GLY A 22 6.86 -7.97 -21.78
C GLY A 22 7.00 -8.31 -20.29
N ILE A 23 8.25 -8.51 -19.82
CA ILE A 23 8.55 -8.84 -18.41
C ILE A 23 7.93 -7.81 -17.45
N GLY A 24 8.08 -6.52 -17.74
CA GLY A 24 7.50 -5.45 -16.92
C GLY A 24 5.97 -5.48 -16.93
N GLY A 25 5.34 -5.49 -18.11
CA GLY A 25 3.88 -5.50 -18.22
C GLY A 25 3.20 -6.71 -17.57
N LEU A 26 3.76 -7.90 -17.76
CA LEU A 26 3.29 -9.13 -17.09
C LEU A 26 3.49 -9.04 -15.57
N SER A 27 4.64 -8.52 -15.11
CA SER A 27 4.90 -8.36 -13.68
C SER A 27 3.95 -7.35 -13.04
N ALA A 28 3.67 -6.23 -13.71
CA ALA A 28 2.71 -5.23 -13.26
C ALA A 28 1.31 -5.83 -13.15
N ALA A 29 0.91 -6.64 -14.14
CA ALA A 29 -0.36 -7.34 -14.11
C ALA A 29 -0.47 -8.30 -12.92
N ILE A 30 0.59 -9.06 -12.61
CA ILE A 30 0.61 -9.97 -11.46
C ILE A 30 0.52 -9.19 -10.14
N PHE A 31 1.31 -8.15 -9.94
CA PHE A 31 1.29 -7.36 -8.70
C PHE A 31 -0.05 -6.66 -8.49
N LEU A 32 -0.62 -6.04 -9.53
CA LEU A 32 -1.89 -5.31 -9.46
C LEU A 32 -3.10 -6.24 -9.32
N ARG A 33 -3.11 -7.40 -10.01
CA ARG A 33 -4.19 -8.38 -9.78
C ARG A 33 -4.15 -8.92 -8.34
N ARG A 34 -2.97 -9.18 -7.79
CA ARG A 34 -2.79 -9.64 -6.40
C ARG A 34 -3.18 -8.56 -5.39
N ALA A 35 -3.01 -7.29 -5.75
CA ALA A 35 -3.52 -6.15 -4.99
C ALA A 35 -5.05 -6.00 -5.08
N GLY A 36 -5.73 -6.80 -5.92
CA GLY A 36 -7.19 -6.88 -6.01
C GLY A 36 -7.79 -6.22 -7.25
N HIS A 37 -6.98 -5.73 -8.20
CA HIS A 37 -7.46 -4.98 -9.36
C HIS A 37 -7.80 -5.85 -10.59
N GLN A 38 -8.56 -5.28 -11.52
CA GLN A 38 -8.84 -5.90 -12.82
C GLN A 38 -7.79 -5.41 -13.81
N VAL A 39 -7.07 -6.32 -14.44
CA VAL A 39 -5.97 -5.96 -15.35
C VAL A 39 -6.22 -6.53 -16.75
N GLU A 40 -6.09 -5.68 -17.76
CA GLU A 40 -6.08 -6.06 -19.17
C GLU A 40 -4.71 -5.70 -19.79
N ILE A 41 -4.10 -6.67 -20.47
CA ILE A 41 -2.79 -6.54 -21.11
C ILE A 41 -3.02 -6.56 -22.62
N PHE A 42 -2.43 -5.60 -23.34
CA PHE A 42 -2.53 -5.47 -24.79
C PHE A 42 -1.14 -5.66 -25.40
N GLU A 43 -0.97 -6.75 -26.14
CA GLU A 43 0.30 -7.15 -26.73
C GLU A 43 0.16 -7.28 -28.25
N SER A 44 1.08 -6.63 -28.97
CA SER A 44 1.07 -6.61 -30.44
C SER A 44 1.38 -7.96 -31.10
N SER A 45 2.19 -8.80 -30.46
CA SER A 45 2.66 -10.06 -31.01
C SER A 45 1.72 -11.23 -30.72
N ARG A 46 2.00 -12.38 -31.35
CA ARG A 46 1.35 -13.67 -31.06
C ARG A 46 2.13 -14.53 -30.06
N PHE A 47 3.28 -14.04 -29.57
CA PHE A 47 4.31 -14.83 -28.87
C PHE A 47 4.78 -16.08 -29.64
N ALA A 48 4.64 -16.11 -30.96
CA ALA A 48 4.90 -17.29 -31.79
C ALA A 48 6.40 -17.58 -32.02
N SER A 49 7.29 -16.63 -31.70
CA SER A 49 8.71 -16.70 -32.04
C SER A 49 9.59 -15.94 -31.04
N GLU A 50 9.43 -16.21 -29.74
CA GLU A 50 10.45 -15.77 -28.79
C GLU A 50 11.65 -16.74 -28.84
N THR A 51 12.62 -16.45 -29.71
CA THR A 51 13.99 -16.98 -29.55
C THR A 51 14.68 -16.18 -28.44
N GLY A 52 14.89 -16.81 -27.28
CA GLY A 52 15.35 -16.14 -26.08
C GLY A 52 16.86 -16.03 -25.98
N ALA A 53 17.33 -14.88 -25.52
CA ALA A 53 18.57 -14.83 -24.76
C ALA A 53 18.30 -15.22 -23.29
N ALA A 54 19.33 -15.28 -22.46
CA ALA A 54 19.18 -15.37 -21.01
C ALA A 54 19.22 -13.98 -20.36
N ILE A 55 18.81 -13.91 -19.09
CA ILE A 55 18.76 -12.70 -18.27
C ILE A 55 19.17 -13.00 -16.82
N HIS A 56 19.64 -11.98 -16.12
CA HIS A 56 20.03 -12.05 -14.72
C HIS A 56 18.79 -11.90 -13.82
N ILE A 57 18.75 -12.67 -12.74
CA ILE A 57 17.84 -12.49 -11.60
C ILE A 57 18.70 -12.20 -10.37
N PRO A 58 19.02 -10.93 -10.11
CA PRO A 58 19.73 -10.54 -8.89
C PRO A 58 18.81 -10.59 -7.66
N SER A 59 19.40 -10.54 -6.46
CA SER A 59 18.68 -10.77 -5.19
C SER A 59 17.43 -9.90 -5.01
N ASN A 60 17.53 -8.61 -5.34
CA ASN A 60 16.43 -7.64 -5.26
C ASN A 60 15.20 -8.08 -6.05
N VAL A 61 15.39 -8.69 -7.22
CA VAL A 61 14.28 -9.15 -8.07
C VAL A 61 13.92 -10.59 -7.82
N ASN A 62 14.86 -11.43 -7.39
CA ASN A 62 14.55 -12.78 -6.92
C ASN A 62 13.51 -12.73 -5.79
N GLY A 63 13.69 -11.82 -4.82
CA GLY A 63 12.71 -11.59 -3.76
C GLY A 63 11.33 -11.20 -4.28
N LEU A 64 11.27 -10.32 -5.28
CA LEU A 64 10.01 -9.88 -5.89
C LEU A 64 9.32 -10.99 -6.70
N LEU A 65 10.07 -11.81 -7.44
CA LEU A 65 9.55 -13.00 -8.13
C LEU A 65 8.94 -13.99 -7.13
N ARG A 66 9.62 -14.25 -6.00
CA ARG A 66 9.07 -15.09 -4.94
C ARG A 66 7.84 -14.47 -4.29
N LYS A 67 7.81 -13.15 -4.08
CA LYS A 67 6.67 -12.41 -3.53
C LYS A 67 5.41 -12.52 -4.41
N MET A 68 5.58 -12.57 -5.74
CA MET A 68 4.47 -12.83 -6.66
C MET A 68 4.05 -14.31 -6.72
N GLY A 69 4.89 -15.22 -6.23
CA GLY A 69 4.64 -16.67 -6.21
C GLY A 69 5.37 -17.44 -7.32
N MET A 70 6.39 -16.84 -7.96
CA MET A 70 7.26 -17.49 -8.93
C MET A 70 8.60 -17.83 -8.27
N ILE A 71 8.96 -19.11 -8.29
CA ILE A 71 10.23 -19.61 -7.78
C ILE A 71 11.15 -19.85 -8.99
N PRO A 72 12.23 -19.06 -9.19
CA PRO A 72 13.00 -19.14 -10.42
C PRO A 72 13.58 -20.52 -10.75
N GLU A 73 13.97 -21.29 -9.73
CA GLU A 73 14.54 -22.63 -9.88
C GLU A 73 13.59 -23.60 -10.58
N ASP A 74 12.28 -23.50 -10.31
CA ASP A 74 11.25 -24.35 -10.90
C ASP A 74 11.11 -24.11 -12.42
N HIS A 75 11.71 -23.04 -12.92
CA HIS A 75 11.71 -22.61 -14.32
C HIS A 75 13.11 -22.64 -14.95
N GLY A 76 14.02 -23.44 -14.37
CA GLY A 76 15.34 -23.69 -14.96
C GLY A 76 16.38 -22.58 -14.73
N ALA A 77 16.16 -21.71 -13.74
CA ALA A 77 17.17 -20.75 -13.32
C ALA A 77 18.36 -21.46 -12.67
N ASN A 78 19.57 -21.03 -13.04
CA ASN A 78 20.81 -21.50 -12.44
C ASN A 78 21.27 -20.51 -11.39
N GLN A 79 21.76 -21.01 -10.25
CA GLN A 79 22.52 -20.18 -9.33
C GLN A 79 23.82 -19.71 -10.00
N THR A 80 24.12 -18.42 -9.90
CA THR A 80 25.44 -17.90 -10.25
C THR A 80 26.40 -18.31 -9.15
N GLU A 81 27.35 -19.17 -9.47
CA GLU A 81 28.34 -19.65 -8.50
C GLU A 81 29.68 -18.92 -8.64
N TRP A 82 30.06 -18.59 -9.88
CA TRP A 82 31.36 -17.97 -10.18
C TRP A 82 31.18 -16.74 -11.05
N VAL A 83 31.99 -15.72 -10.81
CA VAL A 83 32.22 -14.62 -11.75
C VAL A 83 33.69 -14.61 -12.11
N SER A 84 33.97 -14.66 -13.41
CA SER A 84 35.32 -14.64 -13.96
C SER A 84 35.44 -13.56 -15.01
N GLU A 85 36.52 -12.78 -14.93
CA GLU A 85 36.87 -11.76 -15.91
C GLU A 85 38.19 -12.10 -16.59
N TYR A 86 38.22 -11.97 -17.91
CA TYR A 86 39.37 -12.22 -18.76
C TYR A 86 39.63 -11.04 -19.69
N ARG A 87 40.90 -10.84 -20.03
CA ARG A 87 41.32 -9.97 -21.14
C ARG A 87 41.02 -10.62 -22.50
N PRO A 88 41.08 -9.89 -23.62
CA PRO A 88 40.77 -10.43 -24.95
C PRO A 88 41.75 -11.51 -25.38
N ASN A 89 42.99 -11.49 -24.86
CA ASN A 89 44.02 -12.49 -25.11
C ASN A 89 43.83 -13.78 -24.28
N GLY A 90 42.78 -13.88 -23.46
CA GLY A 90 42.49 -15.05 -22.61
C GLY A 90 43.16 -15.03 -21.23
N GLU A 91 43.91 -13.98 -20.89
CA GLU A 91 44.50 -13.83 -19.55
C GLU A 91 43.42 -13.59 -18.49
N LEU A 92 43.45 -14.36 -17.39
CA LEU A 92 42.52 -14.20 -16.28
C LEU A 92 42.84 -12.92 -15.48
N VAL A 93 41.87 -12.02 -15.37
CA VAL A 93 41.95 -10.80 -14.56
C VAL A 93 41.55 -11.09 -13.12
N PHE A 94 40.36 -11.67 -12.93
CA PHE A 94 39.92 -12.14 -11.62
C PHE A 94 38.93 -13.29 -11.75
N GLN A 95 38.84 -14.08 -10.69
CA GLN A 95 37.85 -15.13 -10.53
C GLN A 95 37.38 -15.15 -9.09
N LYS A 96 36.06 -15.16 -8.87
CA LYS A 96 35.47 -15.11 -7.54
C LYS A 96 34.31 -16.08 -7.41
N ASP A 97 34.32 -16.87 -6.34
CA ASP A 97 33.15 -17.61 -5.86
C ASP A 97 32.17 -16.61 -5.23
N VAL A 98 30.97 -16.53 -5.80
CA VAL A 98 29.92 -15.60 -5.37
C VAL A 98 28.78 -16.28 -4.62
N ARG A 99 28.85 -17.61 -4.37
CA ARG A 99 27.89 -18.31 -3.52
C ARG A 99 27.79 -17.71 -2.11
N PRO A 100 28.89 -17.26 -1.46
CA PRO A 100 28.81 -16.62 -0.16
C PRO A 100 27.99 -15.31 -0.13
N LEU A 101 27.63 -14.73 -1.29
CA LEU A 101 26.73 -13.58 -1.32
C LEU A 101 25.35 -13.89 -0.73
N SER A 102 24.93 -15.17 -0.67
CA SER A 102 23.70 -15.58 0.01
C SER A 102 23.72 -15.37 1.53
N PHE A 103 24.89 -15.16 2.14
CA PHE A 103 24.99 -14.76 3.57
C PHE A 103 24.71 -13.27 3.78
N VAL A 104 24.87 -12.46 2.74
CA VAL A 104 24.72 -10.99 2.80
C VAL A 104 23.39 -10.54 2.20
N PHE A 105 22.89 -11.27 1.21
CA PHE A 105 21.63 -10.98 0.53
C PHE A 105 20.63 -12.12 0.72
N PRO A 106 19.35 -11.82 0.93
CA PRO A 106 18.34 -12.80 1.31
C PRO A 106 18.04 -13.84 0.21
N TYR A 107 18.36 -13.54 -1.04
CA TYR A 107 18.06 -14.40 -2.17
C TYR A 107 19.29 -14.62 -3.06
N PRO A 108 19.45 -15.81 -3.67
CA PRO A 108 20.58 -16.10 -4.53
C PRO A 108 20.54 -15.26 -5.80
N TRP A 109 21.71 -14.91 -6.33
CA TRP A 109 21.82 -14.40 -7.69
C TRP A 109 21.70 -15.57 -8.67
N GLN A 110 20.80 -15.43 -9.64
CA GLN A 110 20.50 -16.47 -10.60
C GLN A 110 20.52 -15.98 -12.05
N LEU A 111 20.55 -16.93 -12.97
CA LEU A 111 20.59 -16.75 -14.41
C LEU A 111 19.47 -17.61 -15.01
N ILE A 112 18.55 -16.99 -15.75
CA ILE A 112 17.38 -17.68 -16.31
C ILE A 112 17.30 -17.45 -17.82
N HIS A 113 16.74 -18.41 -18.53
CA HIS A 113 16.39 -18.22 -19.93
C HIS A 113 15.18 -17.27 -20.02
N ARG A 114 15.27 -16.21 -20.84
CA ARG A 114 14.27 -15.12 -20.87
C ARG A 114 12.87 -15.63 -21.20
N VAL A 115 12.75 -16.60 -22.11
CA VAL A 115 11.46 -17.18 -22.52
C VAL A 115 10.84 -17.99 -21.39
N ASP A 116 11.66 -18.62 -20.56
CA ASP A 116 11.17 -19.46 -19.46
C ASP A 116 10.65 -18.54 -18.34
N LEU A 117 11.38 -17.45 -18.05
CA LEU A 117 10.89 -16.37 -17.19
C LEU A 117 9.59 -15.75 -17.73
N HIS A 118 9.57 -15.37 -19.01
CA HIS A 118 8.41 -14.75 -19.65
C HIS A 118 7.18 -15.65 -19.59
N ASN A 119 7.33 -16.93 -19.95
CA ASN A 119 6.25 -17.91 -19.88
C ASN A 119 5.76 -18.13 -18.44
N ALA A 120 6.68 -18.19 -17.46
CA ALA A 120 6.30 -18.30 -16.06
C ALA A 120 5.46 -17.09 -15.61
N LEU A 121 5.90 -15.87 -15.93
CA LEU A 121 5.16 -14.64 -15.65
C LEU A 121 3.82 -14.60 -16.37
N LYS A 122 3.79 -14.96 -17.66
CA LYS A 122 2.56 -15.01 -18.46
C LYS A 122 1.54 -15.95 -17.84
N ASN A 123 1.97 -17.18 -17.51
CA ASN A 123 1.12 -18.18 -16.88
C ASN A 123 0.60 -17.67 -15.54
N LEU A 124 1.45 -17.08 -14.71
CA LEU A 124 1.06 -16.52 -13.42
C LEU A 124 0.09 -15.33 -13.54
N ALA A 125 0.25 -14.49 -14.56
CA ALA A 125 -0.63 -13.34 -14.81
C ALA A 125 -2.05 -13.78 -15.17
N VAL A 126 -2.19 -14.78 -16.04
CA VAL A 126 -3.49 -15.22 -16.60
C VAL A 126 -4.09 -16.43 -15.89
N SER A 127 -3.36 -17.06 -14.96
CA SER A 127 -3.86 -18.27 -14.28
C SER A 127 -5.11 -17.98 -13.44
N PRO A 128 -6.16 -18.83 -13.52
CA PRO A 128 -7.29 -18.80 -12.59
C PRO A 128 -6.86 -19.08 -11.15
N GLU A 129 -5.71 -19.75 -10.97
CA GLU A 129 -5.12 -20.03 -9.68
C GLU A 129 -4.28 -18.84 -9.19
N GLY A 130 -4.22 -18.65 -7.87
CA GLY A 130 -3.49 -17.55 -7.24
C GLY A 130 -4.38 -16.43 -6.70
N LYS A 131 -3.75 -15.40 -6.12
CA LYS A 131 -4.48 -14.28 -5.49
C LYS A 131 -4.97 -13.28 -6.53
N GLY A 132 -6.26 -12.92 -6.44
CA GLY A 132 -6.89 -11.91 -7.29
C GLY A 132 -7.43 -12.45 -8.62
N ARG A 133 -8.20 -11.62 -9.34
CA ARG A 133 -8.80 -12.01 -10.63
C ARG A 133 -7.72 -12.21 -11.70
N PRO A 134 -7.80 -13.23 -12.58
CA PRO A 134 -6.86 -13.39 -13.69
C PRO A 134 -6.79 -12.16 -14.57
N ALA A 135 -5.58 -11.78 -14.98
CA ALA A 135 -5.41 -10.74 -15.99
C ALA A 135 -5.92 -11.23 -17.34
N VAL A 136 -6.56 -10.34 -18.10
CA VAL A 136 -6.99 -10.62 -19.47
C VAL A 136 -5.83 -10.27 -20.39
N LEU A 137 -5.35 -11.24 -21.19
CA LEU A 137 -4.27 -11.04 -22.14
C LEU A 137 -4.81 -10.98 -23.56
N ASN A 138 -4.77 -9.80 -24.17
CA ASN A 138 -5.19 -9.54 -25.54
C ASN A 138 -3.96 -9.55 -26.45
N LEU A 139 -3.82 -10.59 -27.27
CA LEU A 139 -2.75 -10.73 -28.26
C LEU A 139 -3.16 -10.14 -29.61
N ARG A 140 -2.18 -9.74 -30.42
CA ARG A 140 -2.41 -9.00 -31.69
C ARG A 140 -3.12 -7.68 -31.48
N SER A 141 -2.98 -7.10 -30.29
CA SER A 141 -3.61 -5.86 -29.88
C SER A 141 -2.55 -4.78 -29.83
N LYS A 142 -2.14 -4.32 -31.01
CA LYS A 142 -1.15 -3.25 -31.13
C LYS A 142 -1.80 -1.93 -30.74
N VAL A 143 -1.33 -1.33 -29.65
CA VAL A 143 -1.76 0.00 -29.20
C VAL A 143 -1.12 1.06 -30.10
N VAL A 144 -1.92 1.97 -30.66
CA VAL A 144 -1.47 3.02 -31.58
C VAL A 144 -1.58 4.42 -30.99
N SER A 145 -2.47 4.63 -30.02
CA SER A 145 -2.60 5.90 -29.30
C SER A 145 -3.21 5.70 -27.91
N VAL A 146 -3.02 6.69 -27.05
CA VAL A 146 -3.65 6.78 -25.72
C VAL A 146 -4.27 8.15 -25.53
N ASP A 147 -5.43 8.19 -24.90
CA ASP A 147 -6.03 9.41 -24.35
C ASP A 147 -5.77 9.41 -22.84
N ILE A 148 -5.16 10.49 -22.36
CA ILE A 148 -4.77 10.65 -20.95
C ILE A 148 -5.87 11.34 -20.14
N ASP A 149 -6.65 12.20 -20.78
CA ASP A 149 -7.75 12.93 -20.14
C ASP A 149 -8.92 11.98 -19.91
N THR A 150 -9.22 11.15 -20.93
CA THR A 150 -10.08 9.98 -20.80
C THR A 150 -9.20 8.73 -20.85
N PRO A 151 -8.69 8.22 -19.70
CA PRO A 151 -7.73 7.11 -19.64
C PRO A 151 -8.18 5.91 -20.48
N SER A 152 -7.66 5.87 -21.71
CA SER A 152 -8.01 4.87 -22.70
C SER A 152 -6.86 4.64 -23.67
N LEU A 153 -6.88 3.46 -24.30
CA LEU A 153 -5.99 3.11 -25.39
C LEU A 153 -6.79 2.76 -26.63
N THR A 154 -6.24 3.09 -27.79
CA THR A 154 -6.80 2.73 -29.09
C THR A 154 -5.89 1.73 -29.78
N LEU A 155 -6.48 0.67 -30.30
CA LEU A 155 -5.80 -0.39 -31.04
C LEU A 155 -5.72 -0.08 -32.54
N GLU A 156 -4.82 -0.76 -33.25
CA GLU A 156 -4.64 -0.61 -34.70
C GLU A 156 -5.91 -0.96 -35.51
N ASP A 157 -6.79 -1.80 -34.98
CA ASP A 157 -8.08 -2.14 -35.59
C ASP A 157 -9.17 -1.06 -35.36
N GLY A 158 -8.83 0.01 -34.65
CA GLY A 158 -9.73 1.12 -34.33
C GLY A 158 -10.56 0.92 -33.05
N SER A 159 -10.44 -0.21 -32.34
CA SER A 159 -11.14 -0.40 -31.07
C SER A 159 -10.52 0.45 -29.96
N THR A 160 -11.35 0.88 -29.00
CA THR A 160 -10.92 1.69 -27.86
C THR A 160 -11.29 1.02 -26.54
N HIS A 161 -10.35 0.99 -25.60
CA HIS A 161 -10.53 0.41 -24.27
C HIS A 161 -10.30 1.49 -23.21
N THR A 162 -11.26 1.68 -22.32
CA THR A 162 -11.19 2.64 -21.20
C THR A 162 -10.84 1.94 -19.89
N GLY A 163 -10.15 2.64 -18.98
CA GLY A 163 -9.77 2.16 -17.65
C GLY A 163 -9.54 3.29 -16.66
N ASP A 164 -9.12 2.95 -15.44
CA ASP A 164 -8.81 3.92 -14.37
C ASP A 164 -7.31 4.27 -14.32
N LEU A 165 -6.45 3.38 -14.82
CA LEU A 165 -4.99 3.53 -14.84
C LEU A 165 -4.44 2.95 -16.15
N LEU A 166 -3.61 3.72 -16.85
CA LEU A 166 -2.86 3.29 -18.03
C LEU A 166 -1.39 3.07 -17.68
N ILE A 167 -0.83 1.94 -18.13
CA ILE A 167 0.57 1.60 -17.92
C ILE A 167 1.23 1.34 -19.27
N GLY A 168 2.20 2.17 -19.64
CA GLY A 168 3.07 1.97 -20.79
C GLY A 168 4.26 1.08 -20.43
N ALA A 169 4.21 -0.16 -20.90
CA ALA A 169 5.25 -1.18 -20.77
C ALA A 169 5.67 -1.70 -22.16
N ASP A 170 5.58 -0.84 -23.17
CA ASP A 170 5.77 -1.11 -24.60
C ASP A 170 7.24 -0.98 -25.08
N GLY A 171 8.18 -0.92 -24.13
CA GLY A 171 9.60 -1.07 -24.37
C GLY A 171 10.31 0.17 -24.95
N VAL A 172 11.54 -0.01 -25.44
CA VAL A 172 12.39 1.10 -25.91
C VAL A 172 11.78 1.91 -27.06
N HIS A 173 10.98 1.27 -27.91
CA HIS A 173 10.26 1.92 -29.02
C HIS A 173 8.87 2.42 -28.62
N SER A 174 8.66 2.69 -27.32
CA SER A 174 7.38 3.09 -26.75
C SER A 174 6.70 4.19 -27.56
N LYS A 175 5.49 3.89 -28.02
CA LYS A 175 4.60 4.88 -28.63
C LYS A 175 3.91 5.69 -27.53
N LEU A 176 3.60 5.05 -26.40
CA LEU A 176 2.95 5.71 -25.26
C LEU A 176 3.84 6.77 -24.62
N ARG A 177 5.16 6.59 -24.66
CA ARG A 177 6.10 7.60 -24.17
C ARG A 177 5.87 8.96 -24.81
N SER A 178 5.59 9.02 -26.12
CA SER A 178 5.31 10.28 -26.82
C SER A 178 4.03 11.00 -26.36
N SER A 179 3.07 10.25 -25.81
CA SER A 179 1.82 10.83 -25.29
C SER A 179 1.99 11.32 -23.84
N ILE A 180 2.82 10.64 -23.05
CA ILE A 180 3.04 10.92 -21.63
C ILE A 180 4.12 11.98 -21.42
N ALA A 181 5.30 11.79 -22.03
CA ALA A 181 6.46 12.66 -21.88
C ALA A 181 6.38 13.86 -22.83
N LYS A 182 6.44 15.07 -22.29
CA LYS A 182 6.56 16.30 -23.08
C LYS A 182 8.02 16.43 -23.55
N ASP A 183 8.21 16.76 -24.84
CA ASP A 183 9.52 16.98 -25.45
C ASP A 183 10.49 15.78 -25.37
N CYS A 184 9.96 14.57 -25.57
CA CYS A 184 10.75 13.33 -25.53
C CYS A 184 11.75 13.24 -26.70
N THR A 185 13.03 13.07 -26.39
CA THR A 185 14.02 12.65 -27.38
C THR A 185 13.80 11.18 -27.76
N LEU A 186 14.04 10.83 -29.02
CA LEU A 186 14.03 9.43 -29.44
C LEU A 186 15.31 8.73 -28.95
N PRO A 187 15.24 7.43 -28.61
CA PRO A 187 16.44 6.66 -28.33
C PRO A 187 17.38 6.71 -29.54
N THR A 188 18.67 6.92 -29.28
CA THR A 188 19.71 7.06 -30.31
C THR A 188 20.62 5.85 -30.31
N PRO A 189 21.21 5.47 -31.47
CA PRO A 189 22.27 4.46 -31.52
C PRO A 189 23.39 4.77 -30.52
N SER A 190 23.86 3.76 -29.79
CA SER A 190 24.97 3.92 -28.84
C SER A 190 26.36 3.78 -29.50
N GLY A 191 26.44 3.51 -30.80
CA GLY A 191 27.68 3.14 -31.48
C GLY A 191 28.14 1.70 -31.17
N SER A 192 27.21 0.82 -30.78
CA SER A 192 27.53 -0.58 -30.48
C SER A 192 26.36 -1.49 -30.82
N SER A 193 26.68 -2.68 -31.29
CA SER A 193 25.72 -3.76 -31.53
C SER A 193 26.11 -5.00 -30.75
N ALA A 194 25.20 -5.96 -30.63
CA ALA A 194 25.46 -7.21 -29.95
C ALA A 194 24.88 -8.41 -30.72
N PHE A 195 25.73 -9.40 -30.99
CA PHE A 195 25.29 -10.73 -31.37
C PHE A 195 24.79 -11.47 -30.12
N ARG A 196 23.58 -12.03 -30.20
CA ARG A 196 22.98 -12.85 -29.15
C ARG A 196 22.60 -14.20 -29.69
N PHE A 197 23.01 -15.26 -29.00
CA PHE A 197 22.72 -16.64 -29.37
C PHE A 197 22.91 -17.57 -28.18
N LEU A 198 22.49 -18.83 -28.36
CA LEU A 198 22.61 -19.91 -27.38
C LEU A 198 23.37 -21.06 -28.02
N ILE A 199 24.18 -21.76 -27.23
CA ILE A 199 24.84 -23.00 -27.65
C ILE A 199 24.52 -24.10 -26.62
N PRO A 200 24.05 -25.29 -27.05
CA PRO A 200 23.89 -26.43 -26.16
C PRO A 200 25.20 -26.82 -25.48
N ALA A 201 25.14 -27.05 -24.17
CA ALA A 201 26.32 -27.39 -23.37
C ALA A 201 27.00 -28.68 -23.88
N ASP A 202 26.23 -29.64 -24.38
CA ASP A 202 26.67 -30.90 -24.96
C ASP A 202 27.49 -30.71 -26.25
N VAL A 203 27.16 -29.70 -27.08
CA VAL A 203 27.96 -29.32 -28.26
C VAL A 203 29.31 -28.72 -27.86
N ILE A 204 29.33 -27.94 -26.77
CA ILE A 204 30.56 -27.36 -26.21
C ILE A 204 31.42 -28.46 -25.55
N ARG A 205 30.79 -29.40 -24.84
CA ARG A 205 31.45 -30.49 -24.11
C ARG A 205 32.10 -31.52 -25.03
N ALA A 206 31.51 -31.76 -26.21
CA ALA A 206 31.99 -32.75 -27.17
C ALA A 206 33.36 -32.40 -27.79
N ASP A 207 33.81 -31.14 -27.69
CA ASP A 207 35.07 -30.68 -28.25
C ASP A 207 36.09 -30.38 -27.15
N PRO A 208 37.23 -31.10 -27.10
CA PRO A 208 38.27 -30.88 -26.09
C PRO A 208 38.79 -29.44 -26.03
N LYS A 209 38.75 -28.68 -27.14
CA LYS A 209 39.18 -27.28 -27.17
C LYS A 209 38.23 -26.36 -26.40
N THR A 210 36.95 -26.72 -26.29
CA THR A 210 35.92 -25.87 -25.66
C THR A 210 35.30 -26.46 -24.40
N ALA A 211 35.58 -27.72 -24.06
CA ALA A 211 35.01 -28.38 -22.89
C ALA A 211 35.31 -27.63 -21.57
N HIS A 212 36.47 -26.97 -21.48
CA HIS A 212 36.90 -26.24 -20.29
C HIS A 212 36.01 -25.02 -19.95
N PHE A 213 35.21 -24.52 -20.91
CA PHE A 213 34.22 -23.45 -20.65
C PHE A 213 33.05 -23.92 -19.78
N LEU A 214 32.92 -25.23 -19.50
CA LEU A 214 31.84 -25.82 -18.70
C LEU A 214 32.30 -26.43 -17.38
N GLU A 215 33.60 -26.35 -17.05
CA GLU A 215 34.16 -26.99 -15.84
C GLU A 215 33.54 -26.43 -14.55
N ARG A 216 33.21 -25.14 -14.54
CA ARG A 216 32.54 -24.48 -13.41
C ARG A 216 31.06 -24.29 -13.72
N LYS A 217 30.21 -24.94 -12.93
CA LYS A 217 28.75 -24.72 -12.98
C LYS A 217 28.43 -23.29 -12.57
N GLY A 218 27.38 -22.71 -13.18
CA GLY A 218 26.92 -21.37 -12.82
C GLY A 218 27.94 -20.24 -13.05
N GLU A 219 28.95 -20.43 -13.91
CA GLU A 219 29.96 -19.41 -14.17
C GLU A 219 29.44 -18.31 -15.11
N LEU A 220 29.47 -17.06 -14.64
CA LEU A 220 29.38 -15.86 -15.46
C LEU A 220 30.79 -15.45 -15.90
N ARG A 221 31.08 -15.61 -17.19
CA ARG A 221 32.37 -15.29 -17.78
C ARG A 221 32.28 -14.01 -18.62
N LEU A 222 33.18 -13.08 -18.34
CA LEU A 222 33.31 -11.79 -19.01
C LEU A 222 34.66 -11.72 -19.72
N LEU A 223 34.67 -11.48 -21.03
CA LEU A 223 35.88 -11.20 -21.79
C LEU A 223 35.83 -9.75 -22.26
N TYR A 224 36.65 -8.87 -21.68
CA TYR A 224 36.65 -7.43 -21.97
C TYR A 224 37.76 -7.04 -22.93
N GLY A 225 37.39 -6.50 -24.08
CA GLY A 225 38.28 -5.79 -24.99
C GLY A 225 38.16 -4.28 -24.90
N THR A 226 38.90 -3.61 -25.78
CA THR A 226 38.94 -2.14 -25.84
C THR A 226 37.59 -1.58 -26.26
N ASP A 227 37.00 -2.17 -27.30
CA ASP A 227 35.78 -1.75 -28.03
C ASP A 227 34.74 -2.88 -28.15
N ARG A 228 35.07 -4.10 -27.69
CA ARG A 228 34.22 -5.30 -27.79
C ARG A 228 34.24 -6.11 -26.51
N ARG A 229 33.17 -6.87 -26.26
CA ARG A 229 33.00 -7.66 -25.02
C ARG A 229 32.21 -8.93 -25.28
N ILE A 230 32.62 -10.04 -24.69
CA ILE A 230 31.84 -11.28 -24.70
C ILE A 230 31.36 -11.59 -23.27
N VAL A 231 30.07 -11.88 -23.13
CA VAL A 231 29.43 -12.30 -21.88
C VAL A 231 28.86 -13.70 -22.08
N ILE A 232 29.31 -14.65 -21.27
CA ILE A 232 28.95 -16.07 -21.37
C ILE A 232 28.41 -16.55 -20.03
N TYR A 233 27.26 -17.21 -20.01
CA TYR A 233 26.72 -17.80 -18.78
C TYR A 233 25.66 -18.87 -19.03
N PRO A 234 25.47 -19.83 -18.12
CA PRO A 234 24.53 -20.93 -18.30
C PRO A 234 23.07 -20.52 -18.01
N CYS A 235 22.12 -21.13 -18.72
CA CYS A 235 20.69 -21.12 -18.43
C CYS A 235 20.10 -22.55 -18.57
N ARG A 236 18.81 -22.74 -18.22
CA ARG A 236 18.09 -24.03 -18.27
C ARG A 236 18.85 -25.18 -17.58
N ASN A 237 19.01 -25.12 -16.27
CA ASN A 237 19.67 -26.21 -15.51
C ASN A 237 21.08 -26.57 -16.05
N ASN A 238 21.84 -25.55 -16.45
CA ASN A 238 23.16 -25.65 -17.09
C ASN A 238 23.20 -26.43 -18.42
N THR A 239 22.08 -26.59 -19.14
CA THR A 239 22.06 -27.29 -20.43
C THR A 239 22.30 -26.37 -21.63
N LEU A 240 22.12 -25.06 -21.49
CA LEU A 240 22.37 -24.07 -22.54
C LEU A 240 23.33 -22.98 -22.05
N MET A 241 24.26 -22.56 -22.90
CA MET A 241 25.13 -21.41 -22.66
C MET A 241 24.65 -20.21 -23.47
N ASN A 242 24.36 -19.10 -22.80
CA ASN A 242 24.02 -17.83 -23.41
C ASN A 242 25.28 -17.04 -23.75
N PHE A 243 25.25 -16.41 -24.93
CA PHE A 243 26.30 -15.53 -25.40
C PHE A 243 25.73 -14.15 -25.74
N VAL A 244 26.42 -13.12 -25.28
CA VAL A 244 26.24 -11.74 -25.75
C VAL A 244 27.62 -11.24 -26.17
N ALA A 245 27.81 -11.04 -27.47
CA ALA A 245 29.06 -10.60 -28.04
C ALA A 245 28.87 -9.19 -28.62
N LEU A 246 29.32 -8.19 -27.86
CA LEU A 246 29.21 -6.77 -28.19
C LEU A 246 30.39 -6.34 -29.05
N HIS A 247 30.13 -5.51 -30.05
CA HIS A 247 31.11 -4.97 -31.01
C HIS A 247 30.67 -3.59 -31.53
N PRO A 248 31.57 -2.80 -32.14
CA PRO A 248 31.22 -1.53 -32.79
C PRO A 248 30.16 -1.75 -33.89
N ASP A 249 29.12 -0.92 -33.94
CA ASP A 249 28.01 -1.17 -34.87
C ASP A 249 28.40 -1.00 -36.34
N GLU A 250 29.42 -0.20 -36.65
CA GLU A 250 29.95 0.03 -38.00
C GLU A 250 30.49 -1.25 -38.66
N GLU A 251 30.90 -2.25 -37.87
CA GLU A 251 31.33 -3.57 -38.38
C GLU A 251 30.14 -4.43 -38.87
N THR A 252 28.91 -3.99 -38.63
CA THR A 252 27.67 -4.71 -38.96
C THR A 252 26.57 -3.83 -39.57
N GLU A 253 26.85 -2.58 -39.92
CA GLU A 253 25.87 -1.75 -40.62
C GLU A 253 25.67 -2.27 -42.05
N ALA A 254 24.46 -2.74 -42.36
CA ALA A 254 24.02 -3.01 -43.73
C ALA A 254 22.99 -1.95 -44.15
N GLU A 255 23.12 -1.44 -45.38
CA GLU A 255 22.08 -0.66 -46.05
C GLU A 255 20.96 -1.61 -46.51
N GLY A 256 19.84 -1.67 -45.77
CA GLY A 256 18.59 -2.32 -46.21
C GLY A 256 18.07 -3.46 -45.33
N ASP A 257 16.79 -3.78 -45.51
CA ASP A 257 16.00 -4.76 -44.72
C ASP A 257 16.32 -6.25 -45.02
N ASP A 258 17.31 -6.56 -45.88
CA ASP A 258 17.67 -7.93 -46.26
C ASP A 258 18.94 -8.39 -45.51
N TRP A 259 18.75 -8.89 -44.29
CA TRP A 259 19.82 -9.45 -43.45
C TRP A 259 19.90 -10.98 -43.59
N ASP A 260 20.83 -11.48 -44.41
CA ASP A 260 21.11 -12.91 -44.59
C ASP A 260 21.70 -13.54 -43.31
N GLN A 261 21.10 -14.65 -42.86
CA GLN A 261 21.46 -15.35 -41.63
C GLN A 261 22.83 -16.04 -41.70
N ALA A 262 23.27 -16.50 -42.88
CA ALA A 262 24.58 -17.10 -43.05
C ALA A 262 25.70 -16.05 -42.96
N ALA A 263 25.47 -14.87 -43.55
CA ALA A 263 26.37 -13.72 -43.47
C ALA A 263 26.58 -13.26 -42.02
N SER A 264 25.58 -13.41 -41.15
CA SER A 264 25.68 -13.00 -39.73
C SER A 264 26.71 -13.77 -38.91
N LYS A 265 26.93 -15.07 -39.22
CA LYS A 265 27.87 -15.92 -38.48
C LYS A 265 29.32 -15.61 -38.84
N ASP A 266 29.60 -15.48 -40.14
CA ASP A 266 30.95 -15.15 -40.62
C ASP A 266 31.36 -13.75 -40.17
N THR A 267 30.44 -12.78 -40.21
CA THR A 267 30.67 -11.43 -39.66
C THR A 267 30.97 -11.49 -38.17
N MET A 268 30.20 -12.24 -37.37
CA MET A 268 30.50 -12.44 -35.95
C MET A 268 31.91 -13.02 -35.74
N LEU A 269 32.30 -14.06 -36.48
CA LEU A 269 33.63 -14.65 -36.36
C LEU A 269 34.74 -13.68 -36.77
N SER A 270 34.48 -12.83 -37.77
CA SER A 270 35.39 -11.76 -38.19
C SER A 270 35.61 -10.73 -37.07
N CYS A 271 34.53 -10.26 -36.44
CA CYS A 271 34.59 -9.33 -35.29
C CYS A 271 35.42 -9.91 -34.14
N PHE A 272 35.41 -11.23 -33.91
CA PHE A 272 36.17 -11.83 -32.81
C PHE A 272 37.43 -12.58 -33.27
N SER A 273 37.96 -12.26 -34.46
CA SER A 273 39.13 -12.93 -35.05
C SER A 273 40.43 -12.77 -34.23
N SER A 274 40.56 -11.70 -33.45
CA SER A 274 41.72 -11.45 -32.58
C SER A 274 41.69 -12.24 -31.26
N TYR A 275 40.57 -12.91 -30.94
CA TYR A 275 40.45 -13.69 -29.72
C TYR A 275 41.17 -15.04 -29.83
N PRO A 276 41.54 -15.66 -28.69
CA PRO A 276 42.11 -17.00 -28.60
C PRO A 276 41.36 -18.06 -29.41
N GLU A 277 42.10 -19.07 -29.87
CA GLU A 277 41.57 -20.11 -30.77
C GLU A 277 40.38 -20.86 -30.15
N ASP A 278 40.42 -21.13 -28.85
CA ASP A 278 39.35 -21.80 -28.11
C ASP A 278 38.06 -20.96 -28.06
N VAL A 279 38.17 -19.64 -27.84
CA VAL A 279 37.03 -18.71 -27.88
C VAL A 279 36.45 -18.64 -29.29
N ARG A 280 37.28 -18.51 -30.33
CA ARG A 280 36.80 -18.51 -31.72
C ARG A 280 36.11 -19.83 -32.08
N THR A 281 36.68 -20.95 -31.65
CA THR A 281 36.09 -22.30 -31.82
C THR A 281 34.76 -22.41 -31.10
N LEU A 282 34.63 -21.80 -29.92
CA LEU A 282 33.38 -21.74 -29.18
C LEU A 282 32.31 -20.93 -29.91
N LEU A 283 32.65 -19.72 -30.40
CA LEU A 283 31.72 -18.89 -31.19
C LEU A 283 31.28 -19.58 -32.49
N ALA A 284 32.19 -20.32 -33.14
CA ALA A 284 31.89 -21.05 -34.37
C ALA A 284 30.85 -22.19 -34.20
N LYS A 285 30.57 -22.60 -32.96
CA LYS A 285 29.52 -23.58 -32.64
C LYS A 285 28.11 -22.98 -32.63
N ALA A 286 27.97 -21.66 -32.70
CA ALA A 286 26.66 -21.02 -32.84
C ALA A 286 25.97 -21.46 -34.14
N SER A 287 24.68 -21.77 -34.08
CA SER A 287 23.87 -22.02 -35.27
C SER A 287 23.51 -20.67 -35.92
N ALA A 288 23.69 -20.55 -37.23
CA ALA A 288 23.40 -19.32 -37.97
C ALA A 288 21.94 -18.86 -37.77
N GLU A 289 20.99 -19.80 -37.70
CA GLU A 289 19.56 -19.53 -37.47
C GLU A 289 19.27 -18.93 -36.08
N THR A 290 20.17 -19.15 -35.11
CA THR A 290 20.00 -18.70 -33.72
C THR A 290 20.67 -17.37 -33.42
N ILE A 291 21.55 -16.88 -34.31
CA ILE A 291 22.25 -15.62 -34.13
C ILE A 291 21.29 -14.47 -34.42
N LYS A 292 21.12 -13.59 -33.43
CA LYS A 292 20.38 -12.33 -33.58
C LYS A 292 21.32 -11.16 -33.36
N LEU A 293 21.29 -10.20 -34.29
CA LEU A 293 21.99 -8.94 -34.14
C LEU A 293 21.05 -7.91 -33.51
N TRP A 294 21.51 -7.27 -32.44
CA TRP A 294 20.76 -6.24 -31.71
C TRP A 294 21.55 -4.94 -31.74
N LYS A 295 20.98 -3.89 -32.35
CA LYS A 295 21.52 -2.54 -32.24
C LYS A 295 21.23 -2.00 -30.84
N LEU A 296 22.26 -1.54 -30.14
CA LEU A 296 22.09 -1.01 -28.79
C LEU A 296 21.71 0.47 -28.89
N LEU A 297 20.63 0.83 -28.18
CA LEU A 297 20.11 2.18 -28.14
C LEU A 297 20.38 2.77 -26.76
N ASP A 298 20.92 3.98 -26.72
CA ASP A 298 20.97 4.81 -25.52
C ASP A 298 19.74 5.72 -25.50
N HIS A 299 19.26 6.01 -24.30
CA HIS A 299 18.16 6.94 -24.09
C HIS A 299 18.54 7.89 -22.97
N GLU A 300 18.51 9.20 -23.26
CA GLU A 300 18.68 10.21 -22.23
C GLU A 300 17.60 10.08 -21.16
N GLU A 301 17.92 10.48 -19.93
CA GLU A 301 16.97 10.47 -18.83
C GLU A 301 15.72 11.28 -19.21
N LEU A 302 14.53 10.70 -19.04
CA LEU A 302 13.29 11.38 -19.42
C LEU A 302 12.98 12.60 -18.54
N GLY A 303 13.52 12.66 -17.32
CA GLY A 303 13.12 13.62 -16.30
C GLY A 303 11.92 13.12 -15.48
N LYS A 304 11.87 13.52 -14.20
CA LYS A 304 10.85 13.08 -13.22
C LYS A 304 9.42 13.32 -13.71
N ASP A 305 9.19 14.48 -14.32
CA ASP A 305 7.87 14.94 -14.77
C ASP A 305 7.35 14.18 -16.00
N ASN A 306 8.18 13.37 -16.65
CA ASN A 306 7.87 12.66 -17.90
C ASN A 306 7.60 11.16 -17.71
N TRP A 307 7.67 10.66 -16.47
CA TRP A 307 7.33 9.28 -16.16
C TRP A 307 5.81 9.06 -16.02
N VAL A 308 5.08 10.11 -15.69
CA VAL A 308 3.65 10.06 -15.37
C VAL A 308 2.93 11.29 -15.90
N ARG A 309 1.69 11.11 -16.35
CA ARG A 309 0.80 12.21 -16.73
C ARG A 309 -0.64 11.80 -16.48
N GLY A 310 -1.38 12.59 -15.69
CA GLY A 310 -2.75 12.27 -15.33
C GLY A 310 -2.86 10.90 -14.68
N LYS A 311 -3.57 9.97 -15.34
CA LYS A 311 -3.78 8.59 -14.91
C LYS A 311 -2.93 7.58 -15.69
N ALA A 312 -1.85 8.04 -16.33
CA ALA A 312 -0.96 7.20 -17.13
C ALA A 312 0.49 7.24 -16.60
N CYS A 313 1.19 6.11 -16.64
CA CYS A 313 2.61 6.03 -16.31
C CYS A 313 3.40 5.16 -17.29
N LEU A 314 4.72 5.35 -17.30
CA LEU A 314 5.69 4.51 -18.01
C LEU A 314 6.44 3.61 -17.02
N LEU A 315 6.81 2.40 -17.46
CA LEU A 315 7.68 1.49 -16.72
C LEU A 315 8.65 0.72 -17.62
N GLY A 316 9.72 0.19 -17.04
CA GLY A 316 10.77 -0.53 -17.76
C GLY A 316 11.41 0.33 -18.86
N ASP A 317 11.80 -0.29 -19.98
CA ASP A 317 12.48 0.40 -21.08
C ASP A 317 11.64 1.52 -21.73
N ALA A 318 10.33 1.56 -21.49
CA ALA A 318 9.50 2.70 -21.92
C ALA A 318 9.84 3.97 -21.11
N ALA A 319 10.23 3.83 -19.83
CA ALA A 319 10.61 4.92 -18.93
C ALA A 319 12.12 5.13 -18.81
N HIS A 320 12.90 4.04 -18.79
CA HIS A 320 14.33 4.05 -18.49
C HIS A 320 15.07 2.93 -19.22
N ALA A 321 15.21 3.05 -20.55
CA ALA A 321 15.95 2.08 -21.34
C ALA A 321 17.44 2.03 -20.91
N PHE A 322 17.97 0.83 -20.74
CA PHE A 322 19.36 0.62 -20.34
C PHE A 322 20.20 -0.02 -21.45
N LEU A 323 21.48 0.33 -21.45
CA LEU A 323 22.49 -0.45 -22.14
C LEU A 323 22.73 -1.76 -21.37
N PRO A 324 22.99 -2.90 -22.06
CA PRO A 324 22.92 -4.23 -21.47
C PRO A 324 24.10 -4.59 -20.54
N HIS A 325 24.93 -3.63 -20.14
CA HIS A 325 26.22 -3.88 -19.49
C HIS A 325 26.12 -4.35 -18.02
N GLN A 326 25.00 -4.09 -17.35
CA GLN A 326 24.80 -4.38 -15.91
C GLN A 326 23.71 -5.42 -15.61
N GLY A 327 23.04 -5.96 -16.63
CA GLY A 327 22.02 -7.00 -16.44
C GLY A 327 20.76 -6.58 -15.66
N GLN A 328 20.52 -5.27 -15.48
CA GLN A 328 19.46 -4.74 -14.62
C GLN A 328 18.17 -4.27 -15.34
N GLY A 329 18.09 -4.30 -16.67
CA GLY A 329 16.91 -3.78 -17.41
C GLY A 329 15.60 -4.44 -17.02
N GLY A 330 15.49 -5.75 -17.24
CA GLY A 330 14.32 -6.52 -16.81
C GLY A 330 14.13 -6.48 -15.28
N ALA A 331 15.21 -6.35 -14.51
CA ALA A 331 15.13 -6.27 -13.07
C ALA A 331 14.46 -4.98 -12.59
N GLN A 332 14.85 -3.82 -13.13
CA GLN A 332 14.23 -2.54 -12.80
C GLN A 332 12.77 -2.47 -13.27
N ALA A 333 12.43 -3.09 -14.41
CA ALA A 333 11.03 -3.21 -14.84
C ALA A 333 10.16 -4.02 -13.86
N ILE A 334 10.73 -5.04 -13.21
CA ILE A 334 10.04 -5.80 -12.15
C ILE A 334 9.94 -4.97 -10.86
N GLU A 335 10.98 -4.20 -10.51
CA GLU A 335 10.92 -3.27 -9.38
C GLU A 335 9.83 -2.20 -9.56
N ASP A 336 9.70 -1.64 -10.77
CA ASP A 336 8.62 -0.69 -11.10
C ASP A 336 7.25 -1.32 -10.88
N SER A 337 7.08 -2.54 -11.40
CA SER A 337 5.85 -3.32 -11.27
C SER A 337 5.48 -3.60 -9.81
N ALA A 338 6.49 -3.93 -9.00
CA ALA A 338 6.33 -4.17 -7.56
C ALA A 338 5.94 -2.89 -6.81
N ALA A 339 6.57 -1.76 -7.14
CA ALA A 339 6.21 -0.47 -6.58
C ALA A 339 4.77 -0.08 -6.91
N LEU A 340 4.33 -0.26 -8.15
CA LEU A 340 2.92 -0.06 -8.53
C LEU A 340 1.98 -0.97 -7.74
N GLY A 341 2.31 -2.25 -7.58
CA GLY A 341 1.54 -3.16 -6.72
C GLY A 341 1.41 -2.68 -5.27
N ALA A 342 2.49 -2.14 -4.71
CA ALA A 342 2.51 -1.64 -3.33
C ALA A 342 1.74 -0.33 -3.15
N LEU A 343 1.75 0.55 -4.17
CA LEU A 343 1.15 1.88 -4.14
C LEU A 343 -0.35 1.88 -4.48
N PHE A 344 -0.84 0.82 -5.11
CA PHE A 344 -2.23 0.63 -5.49
C PHE A 344 -2.84 -0.60 -4.80
N PRO A 345 -3.06 -0.57 -3.46
CA PRO A 345 -3.83 -1.60 -2.78
C PRO A 345 -5.33 -1.50 -3.12
N LEU A 346 -6.06 -2.62 -2.96
CA LEU A 346 -7.52 -2.64 -3.04
C LEU A 346 -8.13 -1.56 -2.13
N GLY A 347 -9.01 -0.72 -2.67
CA GLY A 347 -9.55 0.45 -1.97
C GLY A 347 -8.96 1.77 -2.45
N THR A 348 -7.93 1.76 -3.30
CA THR A 348 -7.49 2.94 -4.05
C THR A 348 -8.63 3.44 -4.95
N GLN A 349 -8.97 4.72 -4.84
CA GLN A 349 -10.02 5.32 -5.67
C GLN A 349 -9.46 5.82 -7.00
N PRO A 350 -10.25 5.88 -8.08
CA PRO A 350 -9.81 6.47 -9.35
C PRO A 350 -9.31 7.92 -9.22
N SER A 351 -9.78 8.67 -8.21
CA SER A 351 -9.30 10.02 -7.89
C SER A 351 -7.90 10.05 -7.28
N ASP A 352 -7.46 8.97 -6.63
CA ASP A 352 -6.15 8.89 -5.99
C ASP A 352 -5.03 8.59 -7.00
N VAL A 353 -5.39 8.05 -8.17
CA VAL A 353 -4.44 7.54 -9.18
C VAL A 353 -3.33 8.55 -9.51
N PRO A 354 -3.61 9.84 -9.82
CA PRO A 354 -2.54 10.79 -10.11
C PRO A 354 -1.56 10.98 -8.94
N GLY A 355 -2.08 11.05 -7.71
CA GLY A 355 -1.25 11.16 -6.51
C GLY A 355 -0.40 9.91 -6.25
N ARG A 356 -0.98 8.71 -6.44
CA ARG A 356 -0.24 7.44 -6.34
C ARG A 356 0.87 7.32 -7.39
N LEU A 357 0.64 7.83 -8.60
CA LEU A 357 1.66 7.86 -9.64
C LEU A 357 2.82 8.80 -9.30
N GLN A 358 2.58 9.90 -8.58
CA GLN A 358 3.68 10.73 -8.05
C GLN A 358 4.51 9.99 -7.00
N LEU A 359 3.88 9.19 -6.14
CA LEU A 359 4.60 8.32 -5.20
C LEU A 359 5.42 7.24 -5.93
N TYR A 360 4.94 6.76 -7.08
CA TYR A 360 5.68 5.83 -7.93
C TYR A 360 6.95 6.48 -8.49
N VAL A 361 6.86 7.71 -9.00
CA VAL A 361 8.05 8.49 -9.43
C VAL A 361 9.01 8.67 -8.26
N GLN A 362 8.52 9.04 -7.07
CA GLN A 362 9.34 9.18 -5.87
C GLN A 362 10.06 7.87 -5.50
N ALA A 363 9.39 6.73 -5.62
CA ALA A 363 9.94 5.43 -5.26
C ALA A 363 10.96 4.90 -6.28
N ARG A 364 10.85 5.30 -7.55
CA ARG A 364 11.52 4.61 -8.67
C ARG A 364 12.47 5.46 -9.48
N TYR A 365 12.18 6.74 -9.71
CA TYR A 365 12.95 7.56 -10.65
C TYR A 365 14.43 7.61 -10.27
N ASP A 366 14.76 8.11 -9.07
CA ASP A 366 16.17 8.34 -8.69
C ASP A 366 16.96 7.02 -8.69
N ARG A 367 16.29 5.91 -8.36
CA ARG A 367 16.90 4.57 -8.37
C ARG A 367 17.13 4.03 -9.77
N ALA A 368 16.12 4.07 -10.64
CA ALA A 368 16.25 3.58 -12.01
C ALA A 368 17.25 4.42 -12.80
N THR A 369 17.24 5.74 -12.62
CA THR A 369 18.21 6.66 -13.22
C THR A 369 19.63 6.41 -12.72
N LEU A 370 19.82 6.16 -11.42
CA LEU A 370 21.13 5.75 -10.89
C LEU A 370 21.65 4.48 -11.58
N VAL A 371 20.78 3.48 -11.75
CA VAL A 371 21.14 2.23 -12.46
C VAL A 371 21.41 2.50 -13.94
N GLN A 372 20.62 3.35 -14.59
CA GLN A 372 20.83 3.79 -15.98
C GLN A 372 22.22 4.41 -16.15
N ASP A 373 22.58 5.36 -15.29
CA ASP A 373 23.88 6.04 -15.29
C ASP A 373 25.03 5.03 -15.14
N PHE A 374 24.91 4.05 -14.23
CA PHE A 374 25.90 2.96 -14.13
C PHE A 374 26.01 2.11 -15.39
N THR A 375 24.92 1.92 -16.15
CA THR A 375 24.99 1.22 -17.44
C THR A 375 25.70 2.06 -18.50
N ARG A 376 25.48 3.37 -18.53
CA ARG A 376 26.13 4.32 -19.45
C ARG A 376 27.62 4.48 -19.16
N GLN A 377 28.00 4.57 -17.88
CA GLN A 377 29.40 4.61 -17.47
C GLN A 377 30.17 3.35 -17.89
N ALA A 378 29.52 2.18 -17.79
CA ALA A 378 30.10 0.92 -18.25
C ALA A 378 30.21 0.84 -19.78
N ALA A 379 29.30 1.50 -20.52
CA ALA A 379 29.31 1.55 -21.99
C ALA A 379 30.35 2.52 -22.55
N PHE A 380 30.28 3.78 -22.13
CA PHE A 380 31.01 4.89 -22.75
C PHE A 380 32.33 5.21 -22.06
N LYS A 381 32.67 4.54 -20.95
CA LYS A 381 33.85 4.83 -20.11
C LYS A 381 33.94 6.33 -19.74
N THR A 382 32.79 7.02 -19.63
CA THR A 382 32.71 8.47 -19.36
C THR A 382 32.76 8.78 -17.87
N SER A 383 33.34 9.93 -17.51
CA SER A 383 33.49 10.40 -16.12
C SER A 383 32.30 11.20 -15.56
N ARG A 384 31.16 11.25 -16.25
CA ARG A 384 30.01 12.10 -15.91
C ARG A 384 28.79 11.29 -15.49
N GLY A 385 28.49 11.28 -14.20
CA GLY A 385 27.17 10.93 -13.67
C GLY A 385 26.59 12.11 -12.89
N LYS A 386 25.46 12.69 -13.33
CA LYS A 386 24.78 13.81 -12.63
C LYS A 386 24.16 13.38 -11.28
N HIS A 387 23.94 12.08 -11.10
CA HIS A 387 23.25 11.50 -9.95
C HIS A 387 24.17 10.71 -8.99
N GLY A 388 25.49 10.98 -9.05
CA GLY A 388 26.40 10.68 -7.94
C GLY A 388 27.07 9.31 -7.96
N GLY A 389 27.67 8.90 -9.07
CA GLY A 389 28.60 7.77 -9.07
C GLY A 389 29.75 7.95 -10.04
N LYS A 390 31.00 7.94 -9.56
CA LYS A 390 32.06 7.26 -10.29
C LYS A 390 31.88 5.76 -9.98
N ILE A 391 32.16 4.86 -10.92
CA ILE A 391 32.41 3.44 -10.57
C ILE A 391 33.62 3.42 -9.63
N MET A 392 33.37 3.46 -8.32
CA MET A 392 34.42 3.41 -7.30
C MET A 392 34.63 1.99 -6.78
N ASP A 393 33.72 1.05 -7.03
CA ASP A 393 33.87 -0.38 -6.74
C ASP A 393 32.69 -1.17 -7.37
N PRO A 394 32.90 -2.20 -8.21
CA PRO A 394 31.84 -3.12 -8.65
C PRO A 394 31.00 -3.73 -7.50
N MET A 395 31.58 -3.86 -6.30
CA MET A 395 30.87 -4.32 -5.12
C MET A 395 29.81 -3.32 -4.65
N HIS A 396 30.07 -2.02 -4.76
CA HIS A 396 29.12 -0.98 -4.36
C HIS A 396 27.84 -0.99 -5.21
N PHE A 397 27.99 -1.20 -6.53
CA PHE A 397 26.85 -1.42 -7.42
C PHE A 397 26.03 -2.64 -6.98
N THR A 398 26.71 -3.74 -6.66
CA THR A 398 26.06 -4.96 -6.18
C THR A 398 25.28 -4.71 -4.89
N GLU A 399 25.86 -4.00 -3.92
CA GLU A 399 25.19 -3.66 -2.65
C GLU A 399 23.95 -2.78 -2.84
N ILE A 400 24.04 -1.71 -3.63
CA ILE A 400 22.91 -0.81 -3.93
C ILE A 400 21.76 -1.58 -4.58
N ASN A 401 22.09 -2.49 -5.49
CA ASN A 401 21.08 -3.24 -6.22
C ASN A 401 20.48 -4.35 -5.34
N PHE A 402 21.31 -5.29 -4.86
CA PHE A 402 20.86 -6.57 -4.31
C PHE A 402 20.17 -6.46 -2.94
N ARG A 403 20.41 -5.37 -2.18
CA ARG A 403 19.80 -5.13 -0.86
C ARG A 403 18.40 -4.54 -0.91
N HIS A 404 17.99 -4.00 -2.04
CA HIS A 404 16.75 -3.23 -2.12
C HIS A 404 15.53 -4.14 -2.34
N ASP A 405 14.46 -3.87 -1.59
CA ASP A 405 13.12 -4.39 -1.88
C ASP A 405 12.23 -3.22 -2.32
N ALA A 406 11.90 -3.18 -3.62
CA ALA A 406 11.12 -2.08 -4.19
C ALA A 406 9.66 -2.06 -3.72
N TYR A 407 9.08 -3.22 -3.38
CA TYR A 407 7.71 -3.29 -2.88
C TYR A 407 7.66 -2.66 -1.49
N ASP A 408 8.53 -3.09 -0.58
CA ASP A 408 8.51 -2.62 0.82
C ASP A 408 8.92 -1.15 0.92
N HIS A 409 9.87 -0.71 0.09
CA HIS A 409 10.22 0.70 -0.02
C HIS A 409 9.03 1.57 -0.44
N ALA A 410 8.33 1.18 -1.52
CA ALA A 410 7.15 1.90 -2.01
C ALA A 410 5.97 1.83 -1.02
N HIS A 411 5.77 0.69 -0.36
CA HIS A 411 4.75 0.54 0.69
C HIS A 411 5.01 1.51 1.86
N GLY A 412 6.27 1.64 2.32
CA GLY A 412 6.62 2.60 3.36
C GLY A 412 6.38 4.07 2.93
N ILE A 413 6.60 4.40 1.66
CA ILE A 413 6.24 5.72 1.10
C ILE A 413 4.72 5.93 1.16
N LEU A 414 3.94 4.93 0.74
CA LEU A 414 2.48 4.97 0.79
C LEU A 414 1.97 5.21 2.22
N LEU A 415 2.45 4.45 3.21
CA LEU A 415 1.98 4.59 4.60
C LEU A 415 2.22 6.00 5.14
N ARG A 416 3.40 6.58 4.87
CA ARG A 416 3.72 7.95 5.28
C ARG A 416 2.80 8.97 4.60
N GLU A 417 2.48 8.77 3.33
CA GLU A 417 1.57 9.67 2.61
C GLU A 417 0.13 9.56 3.12
N LEU A 418 -0.35 8.34 3.39
CA LEU A 418 -1.66 8.11 3.97
C LEU A 418 -1.81 8.76 5.34
N ILE A 419 -0.79 8.70 6.19
CA ILE A 419 -0.79 9.34 7.51
C ILE A 419 -0.88 10.87 7.38
N LYS A 420 -0.11 11.46 6.47
CA LYS A 420 -0.12 12.92 6.25
C LYS A 420 -1.49 13.43 5.81
N ASN A 421 -2.15 12.68 4.93
CA ASN A 421 -3.43 13.04 4.33
C ASN A 421 -4.64 12.42 5.04
N ALA A 422 -4.44 11.82 6.22
CA ALA A 422 -5.54 11.25 6.99
C ALA A 422 -6.52 12.34 7.43
N ALA A 423 -7.81 12.03 7.38
CA ALA A 423 -8.90 12.90 7.82
C ALA A 423 -8.72 13.36 9.27
N TYR A 424 -8.13 12.49 10.11
CA TYR A 424 -7.76 12.81 11.47
C TYR A 424 -6.28 12.50 11.72
N GLN A 425 -5.50 13.53 12.02
CA GLN A 425 -4.10 13.41 12.42
C GLN A 425 -4.01 12.92 13.86
N ARG A 426 -3.68 11.65 14.02
CA ARG A 426 -3.44 10.96 15.28
C ARG A 426 -1.95 10.77 15.52
N VAL A 427 -1.58 10.23 16.69
CA VAL A 427 -0.20 9.75 16.90
C VAL A 427 0.14 8.75 15.79
N PRO A 428 1.24 8.97 15.02
CA PRO A 428 1.51 8.16 13.84
C PRO A 428 1.88 6.73 14.24
N LEU A 429 1.22 5.76 13.62
CA LEU A 429 1.63 4.37 13.67
C LEU A 429 2.54 4.06 12.48
N SER A 430 3.55 3.22 12.68
CA SER A 430 4.41 2.74 11.58
C SER A 430 3.65 1.93 10.52
N PHE A 431 2.38 1.61 10.76
CA PHE A 431 1.52 0.77 9.94
C PHE A 431 0.45 1.57 9.14
N GLY A 432 0.53 2.91 9.14
CA GLY A 432 -0.44 3.76 8.44
C GLY A 432 -1.49 4.40 9.36
N PRO A 433 -2.54 5.02 8.79
CA PRO A 433 -3.63 5.59 9.55
C PRO A 433 -4.32 4.54 10.43
N SER A 434 -4.58 4.90 11.70
CA SER A 434 -5.37 4.06 12.59
C SER A 434 -6.86 4.14 12.17
N PRO A 435 -7.52 3.01 11.85
CA PRO A 435 -8.94 3.02 11.57
C PRO A 435 -9.75 3.32 12.85
N GLY A 436 -11.02 3.62 12.70
CA GLY A 436 -11.93 3.83 13.83
C GLY A 436 -13.29 4.34 13.36
N PRO A 437 -14.18 4.77 14.28
CA PRO A 437 -15.55 5.10 13.91
C PRO A 437 -15.70 6.26 12.91
N ARG A 438 -14.65 7.06 12.70
CA ARG A 438 -14.66 8.24 11.81
C ARG A 438 -13.70 8.19 10.64
N GLN A 439 -12.73 7.26 10.61
CA GLN A 439 -11.85 7.08 9.44
C GLN A 439 -11.46 5.62 9.20
N ASP A 440 -11.20 5.29 7.94
CA ASP A 440 -10.71 3.98 7.52
C ASP A 440 -9.18 3.91 7.59
N HIS A 441 -8.61 2.77 7.20
CA HIS A 441 -7.16 2.56 7.18
C HIS A 441 -6.45 3.23 5.98
N PHE A 442 -7.21 3.86 5.07
CA PHE A 442 -6.69 4.79 4.06
C PHE A 442 -6.70 6.24 4.55
N GLY A 443 -7.10 6.48 5.80
CA GLY A 443 -7.23 7.81 6.37
C GLY A 443 -8.42 8.59 5.81
N ARG A 444 -9.39 7.94 5.18
CA ARG A 444 -10.58 8.62 4.64
C ARG A 444 -11.68 8.64 5.68
N ALA A 445 -12.50 9.69 5.68
CA ALA A 445 -13.66 9.77 6.57
C ALA A 445 -14.64 8.61 6.30
N GLN A 446 -15.16 8.01 7.36
CA GLN A 446 -16.17 6.96 7.27
C GLN A 446 -17.57 7.54 7.48
N ASN A 447 -18.53 7.02 6.72
CA ASN A 447 -19.94 7.24 7.00
C ASN A 447 -20.38 6.20 8.06
N PRO A 448 -21.02 6.61 9.18
CA PRO A 448 -21.47 5.70 10.22
C PRO A 448 -22.42 4.58 9.75
N GLY A 449 -23.04 4.70 8.57
CA GLY A 449 -23.93 3.68 7.99
C GLY A 449 -25.24 3.49 8.77
N GLU A 450 -26.00 2.46 8.43
CA GLU A 450 -27.18 2.00 9.19
C GLU A 450 -26.72 1.26 10.45
N LEU A 451 -26.28 2.01 11.45
CA LEU A 451 -25.98 1.45 12.76
C LEU A 451 -27.28 1.15 13.51
N SER A 452 -27.29 0.05 14.26
CA SER A 452 -28.35 -0.26 15.20
C SER A 452 -27.88 0.08 16.62
N TYR A 453 -28.79 0.50 17.48
CA TYR A 453 -28.46 0.84 18.86
C TYR A 453 -29.57 0.49 19.83
N ARG A 454 -29.17 0.31 21.09
CA ARG A 454 -30.06 0.23 22.24
C ARG A 454 -29.51 1.06 23.37
N THR A 455 -30.29 2.02 23.85
CA THR A 455 -29.95 2.93 24.94
C THR A 455 -30.87 2.66 26.12
N SER A 456 -30.30 2.16 27.23
CA SER A 456 -30.99 2.02 28.50
C SER A 456 -30.62 3.19 29.40
N TYR A 457 -31.59 3.84 30.03
CA TYR A 457 -31.35 5.09 30.75
C TYR A 457 -32.14 5.20 32.06
N LEU A 458 -31.56 5.98 32.99
CA LEU A 458 -32.17 6.40 34.25
C LEU A 458 -31.90 7.90 34.46
N THR A 459 -32.93 8.71 34.28
CA THR A 459 -32.94 10.14 34.56
C THR A 459 -33.48 10.38 35.96
N PHE A 460 -32.76 11.16 36.77
CA PHE A 460 -33.09 11.40 38.16
C PHE A 460 -32.77 12.83 38.62
N LYS A 461 -33.42 13.22 39.70
CA LYS A 461 -33.19 14.44 40.45
C LYS A 461 -32.07 14.23 41.47
N THR A 462 -31.17 15.20 41.58
CA THR A 462 -30.01 15.15 42.46
C THR A 462 -29.63 16.54 43.00
N HIS A 463 -28.69 16.61 43.95
CA HIS A 463 -28.26 17.87 44.55
C HIS A 463 -27.37 18.66 43.61
N LYS A 464 -27.79 19.88 43.25
CA LYS A 464 -27.04 20.79 42.37
C LYS A 464 -25.65 21.13 42.92
N SER A 465 -25.54 21.27 44.24
CA SER A 465 -24.27 21.59 44.91
C SER A 465 -23.18 20.55 44.67
N TYR A 466 -23.53 19.26 44.64
CA TYR A 466 -22.56 18.21 44.37
C TYR A 466 -22.25 18.09 42.87
N ILE A 467 -23.27 18.08 42.01
CA ILE A 467 -23.06 17.90 40.56
C ILE A 467 -22.25 19.05 39.95
N ASN A 468 -22.39 20.28 40.44
CA ASN A 468 -21.54 21.39 40.01
C ASN A 468 -20.04 21.12 40.22
N THR A 469 -19.65 20.32 41.22
CA THR A 469 -18.23 19.97 41.46
C THR A 469 -17.63 19.06 40.38
N LEU A 470 -18.47 18.45 39.55
CA LEU A 470 -18.06 17.60 38.43
C LEU A 470 -17.82 18.42 37.14
N LEU A 471 -18.14 19.71 37.15
CA LEU A 471 -17.84 20.61 36.05
C LEU A 471 -16.36 21.02 36.11
N PRO A 472 -15.64 21.02 34.97
CA PRO A 472 -14.19 21.21 34.93
C PRO A 472 -13.74 22.67 35.06
N SER A 473 -14.68 23.62 35.11
CA SER A 473 -14.41 25.06 35.14
C SER A 473 -15.57 25.79 35.81
N ASP A 474 -15.25 26.85 36.56
CA ASP A 474 -16.23 27.77 37.17
C ASP A 474 -16.99 28.61 36.12
N GLU A 475 -16.55 28.58 34.85
CA GLU A 475 -17.27 29.19 33.74
C GLU A 475 -18.52 28.39 33.33
N LEU A 476 -18.64 27.15 33.79
CA LEU A 476 -19.77 26.28 33.52
C LEU A 476 -20.72 26.25 34.72
N SER A 477 -22.02 26.24 34.45
CA SER A 477 -23.03 26.15 35.50
C SER A 477 -24.29 25.42 35.04
N ILE A 478 -24.99 24.81 35.97
CA ILE A 478 -26.29 24.15 35.71
C ILE A 478 -27.40 25.20 35.84
N ASP A 479 -28.11 25.44 34.74
CA ASP A 479 -29.21 26.41 34.69
C ASP A 479 -30.55 25.75 35.06
N THR A 480 -30.74 25.60 36.36
CA THR A 480 -31.96 25.09 37.00
C THR A 480 -32.30 25.93 38.23
N ASP A 481 -33.59 26.09 38.50
CA ASP A 481 -34.07 26.79 39.69
C ASP A 481 -33.81 25.99 40.98
N GLY A 482 -33.40 26.71 42.04
CA GLY A 482 -33.21 26.14 43.38
C GLY A 482 -31.96 25.25 43.53
N SER A 483 -32.04 24.29 44.46
CA SER A 483 -30.91 23.44 44.87
C SER A 483 -30.83 22.08 44.15
N TRP A 484 -31.61 21.90 43.08
CA TRP A 484 -31.77 20.63 42.39
C TRP A 484 -31.18 20.68 40.97
N ALA A 485 -30.65 19.55 40.53
CA ALA A 485 -30.20 19.32 39.16
C ALA A 485 -30.81 18.01 38.63
N THR A 486 -30.84 17.87 37.31
CA THR A 486 -31.28 16.65 36.63
C THR A 486 -30.06 16.00 35.97
N ALA A 487 -29.92 14.69 36.13
CA ALA A 487 -28.85 13.92 35.49
C ALA A 487 -29.39 12.60 34.96
N THR A 488 -28.72 12.04 33.96
CA THR A 488 -29.05 10.73 33.39
C THR A 488 -27.85 9.81 33.43
N LEU A 489 -28.02 8.61 33.96
CA LEU A 489 -27.12 7.49 33.72
C LEU A 489 -27.63 6.72 32.51
N SER A 490 -26.81 6.57 31.49
CA SER A 490 -27.19 5.95 30.22
C SER A 490 -26.17 4.94 29.76
N VAL A 491 -26.64 3.81 29.26
CA VAL A 491 -25.86 2.77 28.60
C VAL A 491 -26.35 2.64 27.18
N THR A 492 -25.48 2.86 26.22
CA THR A 492 -25.78 2.63 24.81
C THR A 492 -24.94 1.48 24.30
N ARG A 493 -25.60 0.48 23.71
CA ARG A 493 -24.97 -0.56 22.90
C ARG A 493 -25.15 -0.20 21.44
N LEU A 494 -24.05 -0.10 20.71
CA LEU A 494 -24.03 0.01 19.25
C LEU A 494 -23.81 -1.38 18.65
N ALA A 495 -24.43 -1.66 17.51
CA ALA A 495 -24.28 -2.89 16.74
C ALA A 495 -24.17 -2.59 15.23
N ASN A 496 -23.84 -3.61 14.44
CA ASN A 496 -23.73 -3.53 12.98
C ASN A 496 -22.68 -2.50 12.48
N LEU A 497 -21.59 -2.31 13.24
CA LEU A 497 -20.56 -1.34 12.87
C LEU A 497 -19.61 -1.93 11.82
N THR A 498 -19.65 -1.39 10.61
CA THR A 498 -18.84 -1.82 9.46
C THR A 498 -17.35 -1.83 9.78
N TRP A 499 -16.85 -0.78 10.42
CA TRP A 499 -15.44 -0.63 10.81
C TRP A 499 -14.98 -1.63 11.90
N LEU A 500 -15.90 -2.30 12.59
CA LEU A 500 -15.62 -3.41 13.52
C LEU A 500 -15.98 -4.78 12.93
N GLY A 501 -16.21 -4.87 11.62
CA GLY A 501 -16.60 -6.10 10.93
C GLY A 501 -18.01 -6.56 11.31
N GLY A 502 -18.95 -5.62 11.45
CA GLY A 502 -20.35 -5.89 11.83
C GLY A 502 -20.57 -6.06 13.34
N ARG A 503 -19.52 -6.02 14.16
CA ARG A 503 -19.63 -6.12 15.62
C ARG A 503 -20.07 -4.80 16.25
N GLY A 504 -20.37 -4.88 17.54
CA GLY A 504 -20.81 -3.76 18.36
C GLY A 504 -19.87 -3.45 19.52
N TYR A 505 -20.12 -2.33 20.19
CA TYR A 505 -19.52 -1.98 21.47
C TYR A 505 -20.53 -1.22 22.32
N SER A 506 -20.26 -1.16 23.63
CA SER A 506 -21.13 -0.46 24.58
C SER A 506 -20.38 0.69 25.22
N PHE A 507 -21.13 1.73 25.58
CA PHE A 507 -20.64 2.81 26.40
C PHE A 507 -21.64 3.18 27.49
N PHE A 508 -21.14 3.55 28.66
CA PHE A 508 -21.89 3.95 29.84
C PHE A 508 -21.42 5.34 30.27
N ALA A 509 -22.34 6.28 30.44
CA ALA A 509 -22.01 7.66 30.77
C ALA A 509 -23.03 8.30 31.71
N LEU A 510 -22.55 9.29 32.47
CA LEU A 510 -23.37 10.25 33.20
C LEU A 510 -23.55 11.48 32.32
N TYR A 511 -24.79 11.93 32.16
CA TYR A 511 -25.16 13.17 31.47
C TYR A 511 -25.70 14.15 32.51
N ILE A 512 -25.10 15.33 32.61
CA ILE A 512 -25.55 16.43 33.46
C ILE A 512 -26.32 17.40 32.58
N HIS A 513 -27.62 17.57 32.85
CA HIS A 513 -28.50 18.34 31.98
C HIS A 513 -28.47 19.84 32.26
N ASN A 514 -28.86 20.63 31.26
CA ASN A 514 -29.01 22.09 31.34
C ASN A 514 -27.70 22.83 31.72
N VAL A 515 -26.56 22.36 31.23
CA VAL A 515 -25.28 23.04 31.46
C VAL A 515 -25.15 24.22 30.50
N THR A 516 -24.83 25.39 31.07
CA THR A 516 -24.56 26.66 30.40
C THR A 516 -23.10 27.07 30.60
N GLY A 517 -22.59 27.94 29.72
CA GLY A 517 -21.28 28.57 29.88
C GLY A 517 -21.27 30.00 29.35
N ASN A 518 -20.19 30.75 29.57
CA ASN A 518 -20.05 32.09 29.01
C ASN A 518 -19.98 32.04 27.47
N GLU A 519 -20.33 33.16 26.79
CA GLU A 519 -20.45 33.21 25.32
C GLU A 519 -19.20 32.74 24.59
N LYS A 520 -18.01 32.99 25.14
CA LYS A 520 -16.74 32.64 24.49
C LYS A 520 -16.44 31.14 24.56
N THR A 521 -16.82 30.46 25.63
CA THR A 521 -16.56 29.01 25.81
C THR A 521 -17.54 28.12 25.04
N LEU A 522 -18.81 28.54 24.90
CA LEU A 522 -19.86 27.71 24.26
C LEU A 522 -20.15 28.09 22.80
N ALA A 523 -20.08 29.37 22.43
CA ALA A 523 -20.48 29.80 21.08
C ALA A 523 -19.47 29.35 20.00
N ASP A 524 -18.16 29.36 20.28
CA ASP A 524 -17.11 28.88 19.37
C ASP A 524 -17.19 27.34 19.13
N ALA A 525 -17.67 26.61 20.14
CA ALA A 525 -17.86 25.16 20.08
C ALA A 525 -19.12 24.77 19.28
N LEU A 526 -20.20 25.56 19.42
CA LEU A 526 -21.49 25.31 18.78
C LEU A 526 -21.57 25.81 17.33
N THR A 527 -20.77 26.80 16.94
CA THR A 527 -20.70 27.31 15.55
C THR A 527 -19.91 26.42 14.58
N ASN A 528 -19.00 25.58 15.09
CA ASN A 528 -18.14 24.70 14.28
C ASN A 528 -18.70 23.27 14.06
N GLY A 529 -19.84 22.91 14.67
CA GLY A 529 -20.37 21.56 14.60
C GLY A 529 -21.83 21.52 14.19
N ASP A 530 -22.19 21.95 12.96
CA ASP A 530 -23.52 21.76 12.35
C ASP A 530 -24.74 22.03 13.26
N VAL A 531 -24.62 22.90 14.27
CA VAL A 531 -25.75 23.34 15.08
C VAL A 531 -26.28 24.61 14.43
N ALA A 532 -27.47 24.51 13.85
CA ALA A 532 -28.19 25.62 13.23
C ALA A 532 -28.09 26.88 14.11
N THR A 533 -27.61 27.96 13.51
CA THR A 533 -27.44 29.26 14.15
C THR A 533 -28.76 29.73 14.73
N GLY A 534 -28.83 29.74 16.05
CA GLY A 534 -29.95 30.26 16.83
C GLY A 534 -30.61 29.17 17.67
N SER A 535 -30.26 29.10 18.96
CA SER A 535 -31.22 29.34 20.06
C SER A 535 -30.90 28.67 21.41
N GLU A 536 -29.83 27.88 21.60
CA GLU A 536 -29.55 27.35 22.95
C GLU A 536 -28.07 27.46 23.37
N LYS A 537 -27.80 28.33 24.34
CA LYS A 537 -26.54 28.42 25.11
C LYS A 537 -26.45 27.30 26.17
N LYS A 538 -27.00 26.12 25.86
CA LYS A 538 -27.25 25.02 26.81
C LYS A 538 -26.95 23.68 26.17
N GLY A 539 -26.45 22.73 26.96
CA GLY A 539 -26.20 21.36 26.53
C GLY A 539 -26.12 20.38 27.69
N ASP A 540 -25.93 19.10 27.36
CA ASP A 540 -25.76 18.02 28.32
C ASP A 540 -24.27 17.71 28.50
N PHE A 541 -23.71 17.93 29.68
CA PHE A 541 -22.28 17.70 29.92
C PHE A 541 -21.99 16.26 30.35
N VAL A 542 -20.97 15.65 29.73
CA VAL A 542 -20.49 14.30 30.10
C VAL A 542 -19.12 14.41 30.77
N PRO A 543 -19.03 14.27 32.11
CA PRO A 543 -17.75 14.33 32.82
C PRO A 543 -16.85 13.12 32.51
N VAL A 544 -17.46 11.95 32.30
CA VAL A 544 -16.76 10.71 31.98
C VAL A 544 -17.67 9.76 31.18
N MET A 545 -17.08 9.08 30.20
CA MET A 545 -17.70 8.00 29.45
C MET A 545 -16.85 6.74 29.58
N PHE A 546 -17.47 5.65 30.02
CA PHE A 546 -16.87 4.33 30.06
C PHE A 546 -17.18 3.59 28.78
N GLU A 547 -16.19 2.97 28.14
CA GLU A 547 -16.41 2.11 26.97
C GLU A 547 -15.71 0.76 27.14
N ASN A 548 -16.24 -0.28 26.47
CA ASN A 548 -15.71 -1.64 26.57
C ASN A 548 -14.75 -2.03 25.42
N LYS A 549 -14.28 -1.06 24.64
CA LYS A 549 -13.30 -1.24 23.55
C LYS A 549 -12.27 -0.12 23.53
N ALA A 550 -11.02 -0.44 23.22
CA ALA A 550 -9.93 0.53 23.19
C ALA A 550 -10.02 1.50 22.00
N ASP A 551 -10.47 1.02 20.83
CA ASP A 551 -10.54 1.80 19.59
C ASP A 551 -11.43 3.05 19.73
N PRO A 552 -12.71 2.96 20.17
CA PRO A 552 -13.54 4.16 20.34
C PRO A 552 -13.06 5.08 21.49
N ILE A 553 -12.29 4.56 22.46
CA ILE A 553 -11.65 5.34 23.53
C ILE A 553 -10.53 6.19 22.94
N ILE A 554 -9.56 5.57 22.28
CA ILE A 554 -8.38 6.26 21.72
C ILE A 554 -8.84 7.32 20.73
N THR A 555 -9.70 6.93 19.78
CA THR A 555 -10.19 7.84 18.74
C THR A 555 -11.05 8.97 19.32
N GLY A 556 -11.92 8.69 20.29
CA GLY A 556 -12.72 9.72 20.94
C GLY A 556 -11.89 10.73 21.74
N ARG A 557 -10.81 10.26 22.38
CA ARG A 557 -9.89 11.14 23.14
C ARG A 557 -9.06 12.03 22.21
N GLU A 558 -8.46 11.46 21.17
CA GLU A 558 -7.56 12.21 20.28
C GLU A 558 -8.32 13.16 19.35
N GLU A 559 -9.46 12.73 18.81
CA GLU A 559 -10.19 13.50 17.80
C GLU A 559 -11.15 14.50 18.45
N LEU A 560 -11.97 14.00 19.38
CA LEU A 560 -13.07 14.77 19.97
C LEU A 560 -12.73 15.36 21.35
N GLY A 561 -11.62 14.92 21.97
CA GLY A 561 -11.26 15.36 23.32
C GLY A 561 -12.15 14.78 24.43
N PHE A 562 -12.81 13.65 24.20
CA PHE A 562 -13.73 13.09 25.19
C PHE A 562 -12.98 12.53 26.39
N SER A 563 -13.52 12.71 27.60
CA SER A 563 -13.08 12.01 28.80
C SER A 563 -13.54 10.55 28.77
N LYS A 564 -12.83 9.72 28.00
CA LYS A 564 -13.13 8.28 27.88
C LYS A 564 -12.17 7.42 28.68
N VAL A 565 -12.73 6.42 29.35
CA VAL A 565 -11.98 5.40 30.10
C VAL A 565 -12.55 4.02 29.81
N PHE A 566 -11.75 2.99 30.04
CA PHE A 566 -12.18 1.62 29.84
C PHE A 566 -13.00 1.13 31.04
N ALA A 567 -14.09 0.40 30.77
CA ALA A 567 -14.74 -0.49 31.72
C ALA A 567 -15.24 -1.75 31.02
N THR A 568 -15.30 -2.85 31.78
CA THR A 568 -16.13 -4.00 31.41
C THR A 568 -17.59 -3.59 31.57
N LEU A 569 -18.38 -3.71 30.50
CA LEU A 569 -19.80 -3.38 30.47
C LEU A 569 -20.56 -4.62 30.03
N GLU A 570 -21.17 -5.30 30.99
CA GLU A 570 -21.94 -6.52 30.80
C GLU A 570 -23.42 -6.21 30.97
N ASP A 571 -24.18 -6.29 29.87
CA ASP A 571 -25.61 -6.05 29.88
C ASP A 571 -26.41 -7.33 29.62
N THR A 572 -27.51 -7.49 30.36
CA THR A 572 -28.51 -8.54 30.16
C THR A 572 -29.87 -7.88 29.98
N SER A 573 -30.65 -8.36 29.02
CA SER A 573 -31.95 -7.80 28.67
C SER A 573 -32.96 -8.92 28.48
N SER A 574 -34.16 -8.72 29.01
CA SER A 574 -35.34 -9.55 28.80
C SER A 574 -36.49 -8.68 28.30
N ALA A 575 -37.67 -9.28 28.07
CA ALA A 575 -38.86 -8.52 27.68
C ALA A 575 -39.34 -7.53 28.75
N SER A 576 -39.05 -7.78 30.03
CA SER A 576 -39.56 -6.97 31.14
C SER A 576 -38.45 -6.38 32.03
N SER A 577 -37.17 -6.64 31.75
CA SER A 577 -36.07 -6.14 32.57
C SER A 577 -34.78 -5.90 31.78
N TYR A 578 -33.95 -5.02 32.31
CA TYR A 578 -32.60 -4.75 31.83
C TYR A 578 -31.64 -4.62 33.02
N THR A 579 -30.45 -5.20 32.92
CA THR A 579 -29.40 -5.04 33.92
C THR A 579 -28.05 -4.77 33.25
N LEU A 580 -27.38 -3.71 33.66
CA LEU A 580 -25.95 -3.47 33.39
C LEU A 580 -25.14 -3.77 34.65
N SER A 581 -24.04 -4.50 34.50
CA SER A 581 -22.89 -4.49 35.39
C SER A 581 -21.73 -3.74 34.71
N ALA A 582 -21.21 -2.70 35.39
CA ALA A 582 -20.01 -2.00 35.00
C ALA A 582 -18.88 -2.29 35.99
N GLY A 583 -17.73 -2.71 35.48
CA GLY A 583 -16.60 -3.15 36.30
C GLY A 583 -15.23 -2.90 35.68
N TRP A 584 -14.20 -3.18 36.46
CA TRP A 584 -12.80 -3.12 36.04
C TRP A 584 -12.05 -4.31 36.63
N GLU A 585 -11.30 -5.04 35.79
CA GLU A 585 -10.60 -6.29 36.17
C GLU A 585 -11.46 -7.27 36.98
N GLY A 586 -12.72 -7.45 36.57
CA GLY A 586 -13.67 -8.37 37.22
C GLY A 586 -14.33 -7.83 38.49
N THR A 587 -13.97 -6.63 38.96
CA THR A 587 -14.62 -6.00 40.12
C THR A 587 -15.69 -5.02 39.66
N GLU A 588 -16.95 -5.25 40.06
CA GLU A 588 -18.09 -4.37 39.76
C GLU A 588 -18.02 -3.08 40.58
N PHE A 589 -18.20 -1.93 39.93
CA PHE A 589 -18.31 -0.63 40.59
C PHE A 589 -19.71 -0.02 40.48
N CYS A 590 -20.52 -0.41 39.49
CA CYS A 590 -21.86 0.11 39.28
C CYS A 590 -22.76 -0.96 38.66
N ARG A 591 -23.98 -1.08 39.17
CA ARG A 591 -25.05 -1.91 38.64
C ARG A 591 -26.31 -1.08 38.43
N LEU A 592 -26.82 -1.03 37.20
CA LEU A 592 -28.09 -0.40 36.84
C LEU A 592 -29.10 -1.51 36.53
N THR A 593 -30.27 -1.48 37.18
CA THR A 593 -31.36 -2.44 36.98
C THR A 593 -32.64 -1.67 36.62
N LEU A 594 -33.29 -2.07 35.54
CA LEU A 594 -34.63 -1.63 35.13
C LEU A 594 -35.56 -2.85 35.18
N GLU A 595 -36.71 -2.69 35.82
CA GLU A 595 -37.74 -3.72 36.01
C GLU A 595 -39.09 -3.21 35.49
N ASP A 596 -39.98 -4.15 35.21
CA ASP A 596 -41.34 -3.88 34.71
C ASP A 596 -41.33 -3.01 33.44
N LEU A 597 -40.46 -3.34 32.48
CA LEU A 597 -40.40 -2.67 31.18
C LEU A 597 -41.68 -2.93 30.39
N VAL A 598 -42.36 -1.86 29.99
CA VAL A 598 -43.56 -1.90 29.15
C VAL A 598 -43.32 -1.05 27.91
N GLU A 599 -43.57 -1.62 26.73
CA GLU A 599 -43.47 -0.90 25.47
C GLU A 599 -44.50 0.24 25.44
N VAL A 600 -44.05 1.44 25.09
CA VAL A 600 -44.87 2.64 24.96
C VAL A 600 -44.73 3.20 23.56
N GLN A 601 -45.74 3.92 23.09
CA GLN A 601 -45.55 4.69 21.86
C GLN A 601 -44.48 5.76 22.11
N PRO A 602 -43.53 5.97 21.18
CA PRO A 602 -42.49 6.98 21.33
C PRO A 602 -43.12 8.34 21.65
N THR A 603 -42.91 8.81 22.86
CA THR A 603 -43.49 10.09 23.32
C THR A 603 -42.53 11.20 22.93
N GLU A 604 -42.90 11.94 21.88
CA GLU A 604 -42.21 13.11 21.31
C GLU A 604 -40.82 12.85 20.71
N VAL A 605 -40.55 13.50 19.57
CA VAL A 605 -39.18 13.67 19.06
C VAL A 605 -38.50 14.66 20.00
N THR A 606 -37.99 14.21 21.15
CA THR A 606 -37.16 15.07 22.00
C THR A 606 -35.92 15.43 21.22
N THR A 607 -35.82 16.68 20.80
CA THR A 607 -34.57 17.25 20.31
C THR A 607 -33.55 17.13 21.42
N HIS A 608 -32.63 16.16 21.32
CA HIS A 608 -31.57 16.02 22.31
C HIS A 608 -30.70 17.28 22.30
N ALA A 609 -30.49 17.84 23.51
CA ALA A 609 -29.55 18.92 23.71
C ALA A 609 -28.15 18.47 23.24
N PRO A 610 -27.30 19.39 22.72
CA PRO A 610 -25.96 19.03 22.29
C PRO A 610 -25.16 18.45 23.47
N THR A 611 -24.46 17.34 23.24
CA THR A 611 -23.59 16.74 24.27
C THR A 611 -22.26 17.48 24.32
N LEU A 612 -21.90 17.97 25.50
CA LEU A 612 -20.74 18.81 25.78
C LEU A 612 -19.62 18.01 26.45
N HIS A 613 -18.38 18.26 26.03
CA HIS A 613 -17.18 17.64 26.57
C HIS A 613 -16.08 18.68 26.79
N TRP A 614 -15.15 18.38 27.70
CA TRP A 614 -14.01 19.25 27.99
C TRP A 614 -12.74 18.72 27.32
N LYS A 615 -12.22 19.47 26.35
CA LYS A 615 -11.02 19.16 25.58
C LYS A 615 -9.85 20.01 26.06
N VAL A 616 -8.74 19.37 26.40
CA VAL A 616 -7.48 20.04 26.76
C VAL A 616 -6.52 19.92 25.59
N THR A 617 -6.08 21.07 25.06
CA THR A 617 -4.97 21.11 24.10
C THR A 617 -3.68 21.30 24.86
N THR A 618 -2.81 20.29 24.82
CA THR A 618 -1.53 20.30 25.53
C THR A 618 -0.49 21.12 24.77
N SER A 619 0.17 22.06 25.45
CA SER A 619 1.36 22.75 24.96
C SER A 619 2.62 22.22 25.66
N SER A 620 3.77 22.30 24.99
CA SER A 620 5.06 21.99 25.63
C SER A 620 5.33 22.97 26.76
N LYS A 621 5.68 22.48 27.96
CA LYS A 621 6.02 23.33 29.11
C LYS A 621 7.13 24.35 28.83
N GLU A 622 8.01 24.08 27.86
CA GLU A 622 9.14 24.95 27.48
C GLU A 622 8.73 26.19 26.68
N SER A 623 7.54 26.22 26.06
CA SER A 623 7.17 27.31 25.15
C SER A 623 6.44 28.49 25.82
N GLY A 624 6.25 28.48 27.15
CA GLY A 624 5.52 29.54 27.86
C GLY A 624 4.03 29.65 27.48
N HIS A 625 3.51 28.72 26.68
CA HIS A 625 2.10 28.63 26.33
C HIS A 625 1.37 27.83 27.42
N ASN A 626 0.34 28.39 28.04
CA ASN A 626 -0.51 27.68 28.98
C ASN A 626 -1.33 26.59 28.26
N ASN A 627 -1.67 25.49 28.94
CA ASN A 627 -2.68 24.56 28.44
C ASN A 627 -4.03 25.28 28.37
N HIS A 628 -4.74 25.17 27.24
CA HIS A 628 -6.07 25.79 27.08
C HIS A 628 -7.13 24.69 27.08
N GLY A 629 -8.06 24.78 28.04
CA GLY A 629 -9.28 23.95 28.07
C GLY A 629 -10.38 24.59 27.23
N THR A 630 -11.07 23.80 26.43
CA THR A 630 -12.14 24.25 25.54
C THR A 630 -13.30 23.26 25.58
N ILE A 631 -14.50 23.73 25.23
CA ILE A 631 -15.68 22.85 25.13
C ILE A 631 -15.74 22.30 23.70
N ALA A 632 -15.99 21.00 23.59
CA ALA A 632 -16.24 20.31 22.33
C ALA A 632 -17.66 19.73 22.33
N VAL A 633 -18.31 19.74 21.18
CA VAL A 633 -19.67 19.21 20.99
C VAL A 633 -19.58 17.85 20.32
N GLN A 634 -20.30 16.86 20.84
CA GLN A 634 -20.43 15.57 20.19
C GLN A 634 -21.20 15.71 18.87
N PRO A 635 -20.70 15.16 17.75
CA PRO A 635 -21.50 15.04 16.53
C PRO A 635 -22.76 14.21 16.79
N ARG A 636 -23.93 14.67 16.32
CA ARG A 636 -25.18 13.93 16.48
C ARG A 636 -25.10 12.59 15.77
N PHE A 637 -25.55 11.52 16.43
CA PHE A 637 -25.77 10.24 15.76
C PHE A 637 -27.03 10.34 14.89
N PRO A 638 -27.07 9.71 13.70
CA PRO A 638 -28.28 9.62 12.90
C PRO A 638 -29.39 8.92 13.71
N THR A 639 -30.56 9.53 13.81
CA THR A 639 -31.75 8.86 14.34
C THR A 639 -32.25 7.84 13.32
N SER A 640 -32.50 6.60 13.75
CA SER A 640 -33.15 5.60 12.89
C SER A 640 -34.66 5.81 12.87
N ASP A 641 -35.29 5.63 11.70
CA ASP A 641 -36.75 5.58 11.58
C ASP A 641 -37.29 4.31 12.24
N GLY A 642 -38.39 4.42 12.99
CA GLY A 642 -39.06 3.26 13.62
C GLY A 642 -38.48 2.80 14.95
N GLN A 643 -37.99 3.72 15.78
CA GLN A 643 -37.54 3.43 17.15
C GLN A 643 -38.67 2.88 18.03
N LYS A 644 -38.30 2.00 18.96
CA LYS A 644 -39.17 1.48 20.01
C LYS A 644 -38.71 1.99 21.37
N GLU A 645 -39.66 2.35 22.22
CA GLU A 645 -39.41 2.83 23.58
C GLU A 645 -40.12 1.91 24.59
N TRP A 646 -39.41 1.55 25.66
CA TRP A 646 -39.95 0.86 26.82
C TRP A 646 -39.76 1.73 28.04
N LYS A 647 -40.82 1.90 28.84
CA LYS A 647 -40.76 2.60 30.12
C LYS A 647 -40.62 1.58 31.24
N ALA A 648 -39.70 1.79 32.17
CA ALA A 648 -39.54 0.94 33.34
C ALA A 648 -40.52 1.34 34.46
N GLY A 649 -41.12 0.37 35.13
CA GLY A 649 -41.92 0.59 36.34
C GLY A 649 -41.06 0.82 37.59
N SER A 650 -39.85 0.23 37.62
CA SER A 650 -38.87 0.37 38.69
C SER A 650 -37.47 0.49 38.11
N ALA A 651 -36.64 1.36 38.68
CA ALA A 651 -35.25 1.52 38.30
C ALA A 651 -34.36 1.75 39.52
N LYS A 652 -33.22 1.05 39.56
CA LYS A 652 -32.28 1.09 40.68
C LYS A 652 -30.86 1.16 40.16
N VAL A 653 -30.03 1.97 40.81
CA VAL A 653 -28.58 1.98 40.63
C VAL A 653 -27.92 1.68 41.95
N LYS A 654 -26.99 0.73 41.95
CA LYS A 654 -26.16 0.39 43.09
C LYS A 654 -24.70 0.57 42.71
N PHE A 655 -23.98 1.38 43.46
CA PHE A 655 -22.53 1.46 43.35
C PHE A 655 -21.86 0.51 44.34
N THR A 656 -20.57 0.26 44.14
CA THR A 656 -19.77 -0.52 45.09
C THR A 656 -19.73 0.13 46.49
N GLU A 657 -19.65 -0.70 47.53
CA GLU A 657 -19.51 -0.26 48.93
C GLU A 657 -18.05 -0.15 49.36
N LEU A 658 -17.09 -0.41 48.46
CA LEU A 658 -15.66 -0.30 48.77
C LEU A 658 -15.27 1.16 49.05
N GLU A 659 -14.44 1.37 50.09
CA GLU A 659 -14.01 2.70 50.54
C GLU A 659 -12.51 2.76 50.84
N GLY A 660 -12.00 3.99 50.92
CA GLY A 660 -10.62 4.28 51.29
C GLY A 660 -9.61 3.44 50.51
N GLN A 661 -8.76 2.73 51.23
CA GLN A 661 -7.71 1.90 50.65
C GLN A 661 -8.26 0.72 49.84
N GLN A 662 -9.41 0.16 50.21
CA GLN A 662 -10.02 -0.96 49.47
C GLN A 662 -10.49 -0.52 48.08
N LEU A 663 -11.10 0.68 47.99
CA LEU A 663 -11.51 1.26 46.72
C LEU A 663 -10.29 1.54 45.82
N VAL A 664 -9.21 2.09 46.39
CA VAL A 664 -7.96 2.36 45.66
C VAL A 664 -7.30 1.06 45.20
N GLN A 665 -7.31 0.00 46.00
CA GLN A 665 -6.75 -1.30 45.61
C GLN A 665 -7.57 -1.97 44.50
N ALA A 666 -8.90 -1.91 44.57
CA ALA A 666 -9.77 -2.46 43.54
C ALA A 666 -9.74 -1.63 42.24
N PHE A 667 -9.53 -0.32 42.34
CA PHE A 667 -9.62 0.61 41.23
C PHE A 667 -8.51 1.68 41.25
N PRO A 668 -7.23 1.30 41.11
CA PRO A 668 -6.10 2.21 41.32
C PRO A 668 -6.15 3.45 40.43
N THR A 669 -6.59 3.30 39.18
CA THR A 669 -6.68 4.40 38.20
C THR A 669 -8.08 5.01 38.07
N LEU A 670 -9.10 4.39 38.69
CA LEU A 670 -10.51 4.79 38.56
C LEU A 670 -11.15 5.19 39.90
N SER A 671 -10.47 5.02 41.03
CA SER A 671 -11.01 5.23 42.39
C SER A 671 -11.59 6.63 42.59
N HIS A 672 -10.96 7.66 42.04
CA HIS A 672 -11.44 9.04 42.09
C HIS A 672 -12.73 9.24 41.26
N ILE A 673 -12.83 8.60 40.10
CA ILE A 673 -14.02 8.64 39.23
C ILE A 673 -15.17 7.89 39.90
N ILE A 674 -14.91 6.67 40.38
CA ILE A 674 -15.90 5.82 41.05
C ILE A 674 -16.36 6.46 42.35
N GLY A 675 -15.44 7.03 43.14
CA GLY A 675 -15.76 7.82 44.33
C GLY A 675 -16.65 9.02 44.00
N GLY A 676 -16.37 9.72 42.90
CA GLY A 676 -17.22 10.81 42.39
C GLY A 676 -18.65 10.34 42.05
N LEU A 677 -18.78 9.23 41.33
CA LEU A 677 -20.08 8.67 40.96
C LEU A 677 -20.89 8.18 42.18
N ARG A 678 -20.23 7.54 43.16
CA ARG A 678 -20.85 7.06 44.40
C ARG A 678 -21.50 8.15 45.23
N ASN A 679 -20.92 9.35 45.22
CA ASN A 679 -21.41 10.49 45.97
C ASN A 679 -22.63 11.19 45.33
N ILE A 680 -23.02 10.78 44.11
CA ILE A 680 -24.22 11.30 43.45
C ILE A 680 -25.45 10.69 44.12
N LYS A 681 -26.18 11.53 44.87
CA LYS A 681 -27.44 11.12 45.49
C LYS A 681 -28.58 11.11 44.46
N ILE A 682 -29.19 9.95 44.25
CA ILE A 682 -30.46 9.81 43.51
C ILE A 682 -31.60 10.13 44.49
N VAL A 683 -32.19 11.31 44.37
CA VAL A 683 -33.26 11.79 45.27
C VAL A 683 -34.61 11.26 44.82
N GLU A 684 -34.83 11.29 43.51
CA GLU A 684 -36.09 10.90 42.88
C GLU A 684 -35.78 10.45 41.44
N VAL A 685 -36.35 9.32 41.02
CA VAL A 685 -36.29 8.85 39.63
C VAL A 685 -37.37 9.56 38.82
N LEU A 686 -36.98 10.27 37.76
CA LEU A 686 -37.87 11.08 36.94
C LEU A 686 -38.32 10.34 35.68
N LYS A 687 -37.37 9.72 34.95
CA LYS A 687 -37.63 8.92 33.74
C LYS A 687 -36.68 7.73 33.72
N SER A 688 -37.14 6.58 33.27
CA SER A 688 -36.27 5.42 33.06
C SER A 688 -36.87 4.48 32.03
N GLY A 689 -36.01 3.81 31.28
CA GLY A 689 -36.47 3.00 30.15
C GLY A 689 -35.37 2.53 29.23
N VAL A 690 -35.80 1.95 28.11
CA VAL A 690 -34.95 1.48 27.02
C VAL A 690 -35.47 2.09 25.72
N LEU A 691 -34.57 2.59 24.90
CA LEU A 691 -34.83 3.07 23.55
C LEU A 691 -34.01 2.19 22.60
N ALA A 692 -34.62 1.57 21.59
CA ALA A 692 -33.90 0.76 20.61
C ALA A 692 -34.28 1.14 19.18
N SER A 693 -33.30 1.08 18.29
CA SER A 693 -33.54 1.05 16.84
C SER A 693 -34.34 -0.19 16.47
N LYS A 694 -35.10 -0.13 15.37
CA LYS A 694 -35.97 -1.22 14.89
C LYS A 694 -35.30 -2.60 14.83
N ASP A 695 -34.00 -2.64 14.53
CA ASP A 695 -33.25 -3.87 14.28
C ASP A 695 -32.52 -4.44 15.53
N MET A 696 -32.82 -3.94 16.74
CA MET A 696 -32.17 -4.33 18.00
C MET A 696 -33.11 -4.77 19.13
#